data_AF-A0AB33JJH9-F1
#
_entry.id   AF-A0AB33JJH9-F1
#
_cell.length_a   1.000
_cell.length_b   1.000
_cell.length_c   1.000
_cell.angle_alpha   90.00
_cell.angle_beta   90.00
_cell.angle_gamma   90.00
#
_symmetry.space_group_name_H-M   'P 1'
#
loop_
_entity.id
_entity.type
_entity.pdbx_description
1 polymer ?
#
loop_
_entity_poly.entity_id
_entity_poly.type
_entity_poly.pdbx_seq_one_letter_code
_entity_poly.pdbx_strand_id
1 'polypeptide(L)'
;MDIKKHITALGFVPKNGTNGIYHKMYVDYAIEIDFEKQNINYGNSIIAESRTTQNFSQPENFVVLECVDRLLLKGYKPQNIILEKTWPSGHGTSGRLDICVNREDGTPYMLIECKTYGKEYNKESTKIHKDGGQLFTYFQLSGSKADVIMLYASELKGDKYIYVNEIIKIEDDYRNGDVKDIYEKWNKLTKDNGIFDSWVQPYNFQSKALTKEQLKEIKAEDSSFIFNRFLEILRHNVVSDKGNAFNKIFTLFLCKVYDETTTGEGEELKFQWLEGRDNHVYFQLRLTDLYSKGMKKFLDRTVSDFNNEDFDKRCANLNEDTKQYLLKEVNKLRLEKNNEFAIKEVYDNASFEENAKVVKEVVELIQGYRIRYNKRQQYLSDFFELLLTTGLKQEAGQYFTPVPIAQFIIKSLPLDSIMAEKLSRKDGEILPYMIDYAAGSGHFITEFMHEIQDIINVCDTSKYIEETRKHLINWQNCHFDWATDYVYGIEKDYRLVKVGKVGCYLHGDGLANVILSDGLANFCNNKEYKGKLRKRVNDGQKDNQQFDIVLSNPPYSVSSFRQTTRDYYTEQDFELYNSLTDNSSEIECLFVERTKQLLKDGGVAGVILPSSILSNSGIYTKAREIILQYFDIVAIAELGSNTFMATNTNTVVMFLRRRDNYFAINTKVAVDTYFRTLNDVTINGIETPALKYVAYVWEGLDYADYVTLLQKSPNDKVKAHEVYIEYRKKLSSKSDVKILEEILSIEAEKLLYFILAYPQKVVIVKSGEKDVEKRFLGYEFSNRRGNEGIHAIQRGKNIDECTHLFDAHRYDNPEKASTYIYKAFKGDITSPIAETMPSHVSRVSLIDMLTFERDSFEKNISLTAKKKVLIGSKYNQLKLIDLSILLKRGKSAKYGKSKIQIIKSGQARGWFDFDFSERHYVDDSFVLDERKLVKGDLLINSTGVGTAGRVTYFGEDGDFVADSHITIFRPNQNLILSQYALCVLGRIGFVNIENMALGQSGQIELSLDIIGNIKIPVPPIDIQKQIVKEIGKVDKSTSIANSVINNKISDIKTIINGLVPTVGIKEYFDINTKVLNPASCWENEYFTYVDIDSVGKGDGNISFDKIILGKDAPSRARRVAQDRTVIISTVRPYLKGFAYIENVPNKTIFSTGFALLKSKNEENYISKLLYYLFMFSDDLMKQMETAMPKAAYPSINKDDIGNFRIPMPSINEQKYIISQIEALELEINNARTTIENAVSEKQVILDKYL
;
A
#
# COMPACT_ATOMS: atom_id res chain seq x y z
N MET A 1 10.02 -51.28 -20.94
CA MET A 1 10.60 -50.76 -22.20
C MET A 1 10.65 -51.92 -23.19
N ASP A 2 10.08 -51.77 -24.39
CA ASP A 2 10.29 -52.74 -25.47
C ASP A 2 11.67 -52.47 -26.10
N ILE A 3 12.65 -53.27 -25.69
CA ILE A 3 14.05 -53.11 -26.07
C ILE A 3 14.22 -53.33 -27.57
N LYS A 4 13.53 -54.32 -28.15
CA LYS A 4 13.67 -54.64 -29.57
C LYS A 4 13.11 -53.52 -30.44
N LYS A 5 12.01 -52.90 -30.02
CA LYS A 5 11.49 -51.68 -30.67
C LYS A 5 12.47 -50.51 -30.58
N HIS A 6 13.09 -50.28 -29.42
CA HIS A 6 14.10 -49.21 -29.23
C HIS A 6 15.32 -49.40 -30.14
N ILE A 7 15.90 -50.60 -30.13
CA ILE A 7 17.08 -50.92 -30.95
C ILE A 7 16.77 -50.81 -32.45
N THR A 8 15.61 -51.28 -32.89
CA THR A 8 15.19 -51.16 -34.29
C THR A 8 14.96 -49.70 -34.68
N ALA A 9 14.39 -48.87 -33.80
CA ALA A 9 14.20 -47.44 -34.03
C ALA A 9 15.51 -46.64 -34.11
N LEU A 10 16.59 -47.13 -33.47
CA LEU A 10 17.95 -46.62 -33.66
C LEU A 10 18.59 -47.05 -34.99
N GLY A 11 17.92 -47.87 -35.80
CA GLY A 11 18.43 -48.34 -37.08
C GLY A 11 19.41 -49.51 -36.99
N PHE A 12 19.43 -50.24 -35.88
CA PHE A 12 20.13 -51.52 -35.81
C PHE A 12 19.33 -52.59 -36.55
N VAL A 13 20.01 -53.37 -37.38
CA VAL A 13 19.40 -54.42 -38.21
C VAL A 13 19.93 -55.80 -37.79
N PRO A 14 19.18 -56.90 -38.02
CA PRO A 14 19.67 -58.24 -37.75
C PRO A 14 20.97 -58.53 -38.52
N LYS A 15 21.99 -59.08 -37.85
CA LYS A 15 23.26 -59.43 -38.48
C LYS A 15 23.12 -60.78 -39.20
N ASN A 16 23.38 -60.78 -40.51
CA ASN A 16 23.30 -61.98 -41.35
C ASN A 16 24.15 -63.14 -40.80
N GLY A 17 23.56 -64.34 -40.75
CA GLY A 17 24.23 -65.56 -40.26
C GLY A 17 24.30 -65.69 -38.73
N THR A 18 23.63 -64.84 -37.97
CA THR A 18 23.56 -64.92 -36.50
C THR A 18 22.11 -64.97 -36.00
N ASN A 19 21.87 -65.59 -34.84
CA ASN A 19 20.58 -65.57 -34.16
C ASN A 19 20.61 -64.55 -33.02
N GLY A 20 19.60 -63.68 -32.92
CA GLY A 20 19.50 -62.74 -31.80
C GLY A 20 20.53 -61.60 -31.75
N ILE A 21 21.42 -61.45 -32.74
CA ILE A 21 22.40 -60.35 -32.80
C ILE A 21 21.96 -59.31 -33.83
N TYR A 22 21.91 -58.04 -33.41
CA TYR A 22 21.63 -56.89 -34.24
C TYR A 22 22.89 -56.04 -34.34
N HIS A 23 23.12 -55.38 -35.47
CA HIS A 23 24.26 -54.50 -35.65
C HIS A 23 23.87 -53.19 -36.33
N LYS A 24 24.66 -52.15 -36.11
CA LYS A 24 24.59 -50.90 -36.86
C LYS A 24 25.99 -50.58 -37.37
N MET A 25 26.10 -50.43 -38.69
CA MET A 25 27.35 -50.08 -39.37
C MET A 25 27.44 -48.55 -39.46
N TYR A 26 28.56 -48.02 -38.99
CA TYR A 26 29.05 -46.67 -39.23
C TYR A 26 30.23 -46.77 -40.22
N VAL A 27 30.79 -45.64 -40.67
CA VAL A 27 31.78 -45.58 -41.78
C VAL A 27 32.80 -46.73 -41.75
N ASP A 28 33.59 -46.84 -40.66
CA ASP A 28 34.58 -47.91 -40.45
C ASP A 28 34.41 -48.59 -39.06
N TYR A 29 33.18 -48.60 -38.53
CA TYR A 29 32.91 -49.05 -37.17
C TYR A 29 31.55 -49.73 -37.06
N ALA A 30 31.40 -50.66 -36.11
CA ALA A 30 30.12 -51.32 -35.87
C ALA A 30 29.85 -51.46 -34.38
N ILE A 31 28.61 -51.22 -33.98
CA ILE A 31 28.10 -51.59 -32.66
C ILE A 31 27.18 -52.80 -32.84
N GLU A 32 27.32 -53.79 -31.97
CA GLU A 32 26.51 -55.01 -31.98
C GLU A 32 25.71 -55.16 -30.69
N ILE A 33 24.51 -55.71 -30.80
CA ILE A 33 23.58 -55.90 -29.69
C ILE A 33 23.14 -57.35 -29.70
N ASP A 34 23.50 -58.06 -28.64
CA ASP A 34 23.22 -59.48 -28.45
C ASP A 34 22.02 -59.60 -27.50
N PHE A 35 20.86 -59.98 -28.03
CA PHE A 35 19.63 -60.15 -27.25
C PHE A 35 19.64 -61.43 -26.40
N GLU A 36 20.41 -62.45 -26.77
CA GLU A 36 20.53 -63.68 -25.99
C GLU A 36 21.41 -63.44 -24.75
N LYS A 37 22.53 -62.75 -24.92
CA LYS A 37 23.43 -62.35 -23.82
C LYS A 37 23.01 -61.06 -23.11
N GLN A 38 21.97 -60.38 -23.61
CA GLN A 38 21.51 -59.07 -23.13
C GLN A 38 22.66 -58.05 -23.02
N ASN A 39 23.50 -57.99 -24.06
CA ASN A 39 24.76 -57.26 -24.06
C ASN A 39 24.85 -56.27 -25.23
N ILE A 40 25.40 -55.09 -24.97
CA ILE A 40 25.71 -54.03 -25.93
C ILE A 40 27.22 -54.04 -26.15
N ASN A 41 27.65 -54.53 -27.31
CA ASN A 41 29.05 -54.53 -27.71
C ASN A 41 29.36 -53.25 -28.50
N TYR A 42 30.01 -52.30 -27.83
CA TYR A 42 30.40 -51.04 -28.44
C TYR A 42 31.55 -51.17 -29.44
N GLY A 43 32.19 -52.33 -29.64
CA GLY A 43 33.37 -52.53 -30.50
C GLY A 43 34.71 -52.30 -29.80
N ASN A 44 35.82 -52.39 -30.53
CA ASN A 44 37.18 -52.36 -29.94
C ASN A 44 37.83 -50.97 -29.92
N SER A 45 37.25 -49.98 -30.61
CA SER A 45 37.84 -48.63 -30.70
C SER A 45 37.30 -47.70 -29.61
N ILE A 46 36.03 -47.85 -29.21
CA ILE A 46 35.49 -47.16 -28.03
C ILE A 46 36.10 -47.81 -26.78
N ILE A 47 36.77 -47.02 -25.96
CA ILE A 47 37.40 -47.51 -24.73
C ILE A 47 36.35 -47.53 -23.62
N ALA A 48 36.18 -48.65 -22.94
CA ALA A 48 35.29 -48.74 -21.78
C ALA A 48 36.11 -49.13 -20.53
N GLU A 49 36.20 -48.23 -19.54
CA GLU A 49 36.98 -48.49 -18.32
C GLU A 49 36.27 -49.47 -17.37
N SER A 50 34.96 -49.64 -17.52
CA SER A 50 34.26 -50.83 -17.07
C SER A 50 33.06 -51.12 -17.98
N ARG A 51 32.33 -52.19 -17.71
CA ARG A 51 31.32 -52.78 -18.60
C ARG A 51 29.89 -52.67 -18.04
N THR A 52 29.63 -51.77 -17.10
CA THR A 52 28.32 -51.65 -16.44
C THR A 52 27.26 -51.01 -17.35
N THR A 53 27.66 -50.22 -18.34
CA THR A 53 26.77 -49.66 -19.39
C THR A 53 26.54 -50.61 -20.58
N GLN A 54 27.14 -51.80 -20.60
CA GLN A 54 27.12 -52.73 -21.73
C GLN A 54 26.03 -53.82 -21.62
N ASN A 55 25.03 -53.66 -20.75
CA ASN A 55 24.00 -54.68 -20.53
C ASN A 55 22.59 -54.07 -20.48
N PHE A 56 21.56 -54.91 -20.47
CA PHE A 56 20.17 -54.44 -20.52
C PHE A 56 19.53 -54.20 -19.13
N SER A 57 20.30 -54.29 -18.04
CA SER A 57 19.75 -54.27 -16.68
C SER A 57 19.19 -52.91 -16.25
N GLN A 58 19.69 -51.82 -16.85
CA GLN A 58 19.26 -50.46 -16.53
C GLN A 58 18.77 -49.73 -17.79
N PRO A 59 17.62 -49.04 -17.73
CA PRO A 59 17.13 -48.21 -18.83
C PRO A 59 18.13 -47.13 -19.27
N GLU A 60 18.94 -46.61 -18.34
CA GLU A 60 19.97 -45.59 -18.60
C GLU A 60 21.03 -46.05 -19.61
N ASN A 61 21.35 -47.36 -19.64
CA ASN A 61 22.31 -47.91 -20.60
C ASN A 61 21.86 -47.74 -22.05
N PHE A 62 20.54 -47.69 -22.29
CA PHE A 62 19.99 -47.44 -23.62
C PHE A 62 20.01 -45.95 -23.99
N VAL A 63 19.99 -45.05 -23.00
CA VAL A 63 20.23 -43.61 -23.21
C VAL A 63 21.70 -43.38 -23.57
N VAL A 64 22.63 -44.06 -22.88
CA VAL A 64 24.07 -44.04 -23.22
C VAL A 64 24.30 -44.55 -24.64
N LEU A 65 23.70 -45.69 -25.01
CA LEU A 65 23.79 -46.24 -26.36
C LEU A 65 23.28 -45.25 -27.41
N GLU A 66 22.16 -44.60 -27.16
CA GLU A 66 21.55 -43.64 -28.07
C GLU A 66 22.37 -42.35 -28.18
N CYS A 67 22.97 -41.88 -27.09
CA CYS A 67 23.90 -40.75 -27.11
C CYS A 67 25.18 -41.08 -27.90
N VAL A 68 25.75 -42.27 -27.71
CA VAL A 68 26.90 -42.76 -28.48
C VAL A 68 26.56 -42.88 -29.98
N ASP A 69 25.38 -43.42 -30.32
CA ASP A 69 24.90 -43.48 -31.70
C ASP A 69 24.89 -42.08 -32.35
N ARG A 70 24.36 -41.08 -31.64
CA ARG A 70 24.38 -39.69 -32.13
C ARG A 70 25.79 -39.13 -32.31
N LEU A 71 26.71 -39.38 -31.38
CA LEU A 71 28.10 -38.95 -31.51
C LEU A 71 28.76 -39.57 -32.76
N LEU A 72 28.56 -40.86 -32.99
CA LEU A 72 29.11 -41.55 -34.15
C LEU A 72 28.51 -41.07 -35.47
N LEU A 73 27.18 -40.91 -35.53
CA LEU A 73 26.49 -40.34 -36.70
C LEU A 73 26.94 -38.92 -37.01
N LYS A 74 27.30 -38.15 -35.96
CA LYS A 74 27.78 -36.79 -36.12
C LYS A 74 29.19 -36.72 -36.71
N GLY A 75 29.98 -37.78 -36.56
CA GLY A 75 31.36 -37.88 -37.05
C GLY A 75 32.43 -37.82 -35.96
N TYR A 76 32.06 -38.00 -34.68
CA TYR A 76 33.07 -38.22 -33.63
C TYR A 76 33.74 -39.58 -33.84
N LYS A 77 35.07 -39.62 -33.68
CA LYS A 77 35.85 -40.83 -33.93
C LYS A 77 35.64 -41.81 -32.77
N PRO A 78 35.36 -43.10 -33.02
CA PRO A 78 35.18 -44.10 -31.96
C PRO A 78 36.32 -44.12 -30.93
N GLN A 79 37.58 -43.99 -31.39
CA GLN A 79 38.78 -43.97 -30.55
C GLN A 79 38.89 -42.79 -29.58
N ASN A 80 38.09 -41.74 -29.79
CA ASN A 80 38.04 -40.56 -28.94
C ASN A 80 36.93 -40.66 -27.87
N ILE A 81 36.09 -41.69 -27.91
CA ILE A 81 34.99 -41.90 -26.97
C ILE A 81 35.43 -42.88 -25.88
N ILE A 82 35.34 -42.46 -24.63
CA ILE A 82 35.59 -43.28 -23.45
C ILE A 82 34.29 -43.43 -22.67
N LEU A 83 33.86 -44.66 -22.42
CA LEU A 83 32.71 -44.99 -21.60
C LEU A 83 33.13 -45.26 -20.16
N GLU A 84 32.30 -44.76 -19.24
CA GLU A 84 32.43 -44.96 -17.80
C GLU A 84 33.79 -44.52 -17.23
N LYS A 85 34.25 -43.34 -17.66
CA LYS A 85 35.54 -42.75 -17.29
C LYS A 85 35.64 -42.55 -15.78
N THR A 86 36.74 -43.01 -15.20
CA THR A 86 37.06 -42.94 -13.77
C THR A 86 38.23 -42.01 -13.51
N TRP A 87 38.19 -41.34 -12.36
CA TRP A 87 39.33 -40.59 -11.82
C TRP A 87 39.63 -41.07 -10.40
N PRO A 88 40.91 -41.19 -10.00
CA PRO A 88 41.29 -41.58 -8.66
C PRO A 88 40.89 -40.49 -7.65
N SER A 89 39.90 -40.77 -6.80
CA SER A 89 39.47 -39.89 -5.70
C SER A 89 40.14 -40.31 -4.39
N GLY A 90 40.71 -39.35 -3.66
CA GLY A 90 41.38 -39.56 -2.36
C GLY A 90 40.46 -39.96 -1.21
N HIS A 91 39.13 -39.89 -1.37
CA HIS A 91 38.15 -40.32 -0.38
C HIS A 91 36.98 -41.07 -1.02
N GLY A 92 37.10 -42.40 -1.10
CA GLY A 92 36.01 -43.33 -0.76
C GLY A 92 34.68 -43.33 -1.53
N THR A 93 34.55 -42.69 -2.69
CA THR A 93 33.57 -43.04 -3.74
C THR A 93 34.04 -42.44 -5.07
N SER A 94 34.59 -43.26 -5.96
CA SER A 94 34.96 -42.85 -7.31
C SER A 94 33.69 -42.74 -8.17
N GLY A 95 33.21 -41.52 -8.43
CA GLY A 95 32.20 -41.27 -9.45
C GLY A 95 32.68 -41.72 -10.83
N ARG A 96 31.76 -42.17 -11.68
CA ARG A 96 32.03 -42.71 -13.02
C ARG A 96 31.20 -41.91 -14.00
N LEU A 97 31.86 -41.19 -14.91
CA LEU A 97 31.19 -40.40 -15.94
C LEU A 97 30.79 -41.31 -17.10
N ASP A 98 29.54 -41.24 -17.54
CA ASP A 98 29.00 -42.13 -18.58
C ASP A 98 29.78 -42.05 -19.90
N ILE A 99 30.02 -40.84 -20.41
CA ILE A 99 30.72 -40.64 -21.69
C ILE A 99 31.70 -39.46 -21.57
N CYS A 100 32.96 -39.71 -21.92
CA CYS A 100 34.00 -38.70 -22.10
C CYS A 100 34.45 -38.71 -23.57
N VAL A 101 34.43 -37.55 -24.23
CA VAL A 101 34.92 -37.37 -25.60
C VAL A 101 36.22 -36.56 -25.55
N ASN A 102 37.30 -37.15 -26.05
CA ASN A 102 38.61 -36.52 -26.13
C ASN A 102 38.89 -35.87 -27.50
N ARG A 103 39.84 -34.94 -27.54
CA ARG A 103 40.48 -34.46 -28.77
C ARG A 103 41.50 -35.50 -29.26
N GLU A 104 42.07 -35.27 -30.45
CA GLU A 104 43.11 -36.15 -31.00
C GLU A 104 44.38 -36.22 -30.15
N ASP A 105 44.67 -35.16 -29.38
CA ASP A 105 45.81 -35.11 -28.45
C ASP A 105 45.55 -35.84 -27.11
N GLY A 106 44.37 -36.45 -26.96
CA GLY A 106 43.97 -37.18 -25.75
C GLY A 106 43.42 -36.30 -24.62
N THR A 107 43.30 -34.98 -24.80
CA THR A 107 42.70 -34.09 -23.80
C THR A 107 41.16 -34.16 -23.84
N PRO A 108 40.47 -34.05 -22.68
CA PRO A 108 39.00 -34.01 -22.65
C PRO A 108 38.46 -32.81 -23.42
N TYR A 109 37.53 -33.06 -24.34
CA TYR A 109 36.76 -32.04 -25.05
C TYR A 109 35.37 -31.87 -24.45
N MET A 110 34.62 -32.98 -24.29
CA MET A 110 33.24 -32.96 -23.83
C MET A 110 32.98 -34.06 -22.80
N LEU A 111 32.31 -33.70 -21.69
CA LEU A 111 31.90 -34.63 -20.63
C LEU A 111 30.37 -34.75 -20.63
N ILE A 112 29.84 -35.96 -20.70
CA ILE A 112 28.39 -36.20 -20.81
C ILE A 112 27.93 -37.14 -19.70
N GLU A 113 26.95 -36.67 -18.94
CA GLU A 113 26.20 -37.47 -17.97
C GLU A 113 24.83 -37.81 -18.58
N CYS A 114 24.49 -39.09 -18.67
CA CYS A 114 23.23 -39.55 -19.22
C CYS A 114 22.24 -39.86 -18.09
N LYS A 115 20.97 -39.50 -18.27
CA LYS A 115 19.90 -39.86 -17.32
C LYS A 115 18.66 -40.29 -18.07
N THR A 116 17.82 -41.10 -17.41
CA THR A 116 16.51 -41.45 -17.96
C THR A 116 15.62 -40.20 -18.10
N TYR A 117 14.90 -40.12 -19.23
CA TYR A 117 14.03 -38.98 -19.56
C TYR A 117 12.93 -38.78 -18.50
N GLY A 118 12.61 -37.52 -18.20
CA GLY A 118 11.60 -37.16 -17.20
C GLY A 118 12.20 -37.02 -15.80
N LYS A 119 11.81 -37.90 -14.86
CA LYS A 119 12.03 -37.67 -13.41
C LYS A 119 13.51 -37.59 -13.02
N GLU A 120 14.35 -38.52 -13.46
CA GLU A 120 15.77 -38.53 -13.09
C GLU A 120 16.54 -37.39 -13.76
N TYR A 121 16.28 -37.11 -15.03
CA TYR A 121 16.83 -35.94 -15.73
C TYR A 121 16.47 -34.63 -15.02
N ASN A 122 15.19 -34.42 -14.68
CA ASN A 122 14.75 -33.19 -13.99
C ASN A 122 15.41 -33.04 -12.61
N LYS A 123 15.59 -34.16 -11.89
CA LYS A 123 16.27 -34.19 -10.59
C LYS A 123 17.74 -33.80 -10.71
N GLU A 124 18.45 -34.33 -11.72
CA GLU A 124 19.86 -34.01 -11.92
C GLU A 124 20.06 -32.59 -12.47
N SER A 125 19.20 -32.12 -13.38
CA SER A 125 19.17 -30.72 -13.82
C SER A 125 18.97 -29.78 -12.63
N THR A 126 18.08 -30.12 -11.70
CA THR A 126 17.89 -29.34 -10.46
C THR A 126 19.17 -29.29 -9.61
N LYS A 127 19.94 -30.38 -9.53
CA LYS A 127 21.23 -30.38 -8.79
C LYS A 127 22.28 -29.54 -9.49
N ILE A 128 22.40 -29.63 -10.82
CA ILE A 128 23.32 -28.80 -11.59
C ILE A 128 23.08 -27.31 -11.30
N HIS A 129 21.82 -26.88 -11.27
CA HIS A 129 21.45 -25.50 -10.95
C HIS A 129 21.52 -25.13 -9.46
N LYS A 130 21.72 -26.12 -8.57
CA LYS A 130 21.82 -25.91 -7.11
C LYS A 130 23.26 -25.81 -6.65
N ASP A 131 24.13 -26.71 -7.10
CA ASP A 131 25.51 -26.85 -6.63
C ASP A 131 26.49 -27.37 -7.70
N GLY A 132 26.07 -27.40 -8.97
CA GLY A 132 26.88 -27.90 -10.09
C GLY A 132 26.76 -29.42 -10.31
N GLY A 133 26.18 -30.15 -9.34
CA GLY A 133 25.97 -31.59 -9.44
C GLY A 133 27.27 -32.38 -9.69
N GLN A 134 27.13 -33.59 -10.23
CA GLN A 134 28.29 -34.45 -10.50
C GLN A 134 29.13 -33.96 -11.69
N LEU A 135 28.52 -33.31 -12.68
CA LEU A 135 29.20 -32.84 -13.89
C LEU A 135 30.36 -31.86 -13.58
N PHE A 136 30.17 -30.91 -12.66
CA PHE A 136 31.25 -29.99 -12.26
C PHE A 136 32.37 -30.70 -11.49
N THR A 137 32.02 -31.76 -10.74
CA THR A 137 33.01 -32.60 -10.07
C THR A 137 33.87 -33.34 -11.09
N TYR A 138 33.25 -33.95 -12.12
CA TYR A 138 33.96 -34.61 -13.20
C TYR A 138 34.82 -33.63 -14.01
N PHE A 139 34.30 -32.42 -14.26
CA PHE A 139 35.05 -31.36 -14.91
C PHE A 139 36.35 -31.02 -14.17
N GLN A 140 36.26 -30.81 -12.85
CA GLN A 140 37.44 -30.53 -12.02
C GLN A 140 38.42 -31.72 -12.04
N LEU A 141 37.94 -32.95 -11.85
CA LEU A 141 38.77 -34.16 -11.85
C LEU A 141 39.45 -34.41 -13.21
N SER A 142 38.84 -33.96 -14.31
CA SER A 142 39.42 -34.01 -15.65
C SER A 142 40.56 -33.00 -15.89
N GLY A 143 40.90 -32.18 -14.89
CA GLY A 143 41.89 -31.11 -14.98
C GLY A 143 41.35 -29.81 -15.59
N SER A 144 40.03 -29.62 -15.60
CA SER A 144 39.33 -28.42 -16.10
C SER A 144 39.60 -28.08 -17.58
N LYS A 145 39.91 -29.11 -18.41
CA LYS A 145 40.28 -28.94 -19.83
C LYS A 145 39.14 -29.13 -20.83
N ALA A 146 38.01 -29.70 -20.40
CA ALA A 146 36.85 -29.83 -21.27
C ALA A 146 36.33 -28.45 -21.69
N ASP A 147 35.84 -28.34 -22.92
CA ASP A 147 35.19 -27.12 -23.42
C ASP A 147 33.69 -27.16 -23.19
N VAL A 148 33.12 -28.36 -23.03
CA VAL A 148 31.69 -28.56 -22.86
C VAL A 148 31.44 -29.64 -21.82
N ILE A 149 30.48 -29.37 -20.92
CA ILE A 149 29.88 -30.40 -20.06
C ILE A 149 28.38 -30.45 -20.33
N MET A 150 27.80 -31.64 -20.36
CA MET A 150 26.43 -31.84 -20.82
C MET A 150 25.68 -32.86 -19.97
N LEU A 151 24.47 -32.50 -19.54
CA LEU A 151 23.47 -33.47 -19.08
C LEU A 151 22.61 -33.90 -20.28
N TYR A 152 22.40 -35.19 -20.48
CA TYR A 152 21.70 -35.73 -21.64
C TYR A 152 20.61 -36.72 -21.25
N ALA A 153 19.47 -36.67 -21.93
CA ALA A 153 18.42 -37.69 -21.82
C ALA A 153 17.67 -37.87 -23.15
N SER A 154 17.17 -39.08 -23.41
CA SER A 154 16.37 -39.37 -24.60
C SER A 154 15.23 -40.36 -24.32
N GLU A 155 14.18 -40.26 -25.13
CA GLU A 155 13.05 -41.20 -25.12
C GLU A 155 12.53 -41.47 -26.54
N LEU A 156 11.98 -42.67 -26.75
CA LEU A 156 11.33 -43.04 -28.01
C LEU A 156 9.86 -42.59 -27.98
N LYS A 157 9.49 -41.57 -28.76
CA LYS A 157 8.10 -41.14 -28.99
C LYS A 157 7.62 -41.58 -30.38
N GLY A 158 6.66 -42.51 -30.41
CA GLY A 158 6.21 -43.13 -31.66
C GLY A 158 7.32 -44.01 -32.25
N ASP A 159 7.84 -43.59 -33.41
CA ASP A 159 8.94 -44.24 -34.14
C ASP A 159 10.20 -43.35 -34.23
N LYS A 160 10.25 -42.22 -33.49
CA LYS A 160 11.39 -41.30 -33.48
C LYS A 160 11.90 -41.07 -32.06
N TYR A 161 13.23 -41.03 -31.92
CA TYR A 161 13.86 -40.59 -30.68
C TYR A 161 13.82 -39.08 -30.57
N ILE A 162 13.31 -38.60 -29.43
CA ILE A 162 13.47 -37.22 -29.00
C ILE A 162 14.47 -37.18 -27.84
N TYR A 163 15.24 -36.10 -27.75
CA TYR A 163 16.22 -35.91 -26.71
C TYR A 163 16.11 -34.51 -26.11
N VAL A 164 16.65 -34.38 -24.90
CA VAL A 164 16.82 -33.11 -24.18
C VAL A 164 18.24 -33.08 -23.63
N ASN A 165 18.82 -31.89 -23.54
CA ASN A 165 20.13 -31.71 -22.95
C ASN A 165 20.23 -30.37 -22.22
N GLU A 166 21.17 -30.29 -21.28
CA GLU A 166 21.66 -29.04 -20.71
C GLU A 166 23.15 -28.97 -21.05
N ILE A 167 23.54 -28.16 -22.03
CA ILE A 167 24.95 -27.99 -22.39
C ILE A 167 25.51 -26.71 -21.76
N ILE A 168 26.62 -26.86 -21.07
CA ILE A 168 27.37 -25.79 -20.42
C ILE A 168 28.70 -25.68 -21.15
N LYS A 169 28.87 -24.57 -21.88
CA LYS A 169 30.15 -24.20 -22.48
C LYS A 169 31.06 -23.65 -21.38
N ILE A 170 32.29 -24.13 -21.32
CA ILE A 170 33.29 -23.68 -20.35
C ILE A 170 34.04 -22.47 -20.92
N GLU A 171 33.95 -21.35 -20.21
CA GLU A 171 34.72 -20.13 -20.51
C GLU A 171 35.95 -20.07 -19.59
N ASP A 172 37.00 -19.39 -20.04
CA ASP A 172 38.30 -19.38 -19.37
C ASP A 172 38.25 -18.80 -17.95
N ASP A 173 37.38 -17.81 -17.72
CA ASP A 173 37.24 -17.09 -16.46
C ASP A 173 36.83 -18.01 -15.27
N TYR A 174 36.22 -19.18 -15.55
CA TYR A 174 35.82 -20.15 -14.51
C TYR A 174 36.49 -21.53 -14.62
N ARG A 175 37.56 -21.69 -15.41
CA ARG A 175 38.33 -22.96 -15.47
C ARG A 175 39.12 -23.29 -14.20
N ASN A 176 39.42 -22.27 -13.38
CA ASN A 176 40.31 -22.38 -12.22
C ASN A 176 39.57 -22.26 -10.88
N GLY A 177 39.79 -23.24 -9.99
CA GLY A 177 39.27 -23.27 -8.62
C GLY A 177 38.83 -24.67 -8.20
N ASP A 178 38.25 -24.77 -7.00
CA ASP A 178 37.52 -25.98 -6.61
C ASP A 178 36.11 -26.04 -7.25
N VAL A 179 35.36 -27.15 -7.07
CA VAL A 179 33.99 -27.29 -7.63
C VAL A 179 33.11 -26.11 -7.23
N LYS A 180 33.25 -25.64 -5.99
CA LYS A 180 32.43 -24.55 -5.45
C LYS A 180 32.82 -23.23 -6.11
N ASP A 181 34.10 -22.95 -6.29
CA ASP A 181 34.60 -21.77 -6.99
C ASP A 181 34.14 -21.75 -8.46
N ILE A 182 34.30 -22.88 -9.17
CA ILE A 182 33.90 -23.03 -10.57
C ILE A 182 32.39 -22.82 -10.69
N TYR A 183 31.62 -23.42 -9.78
CA TYR A 183 30.18 -23.21 -9.70
C TYR A 183 29.89 -21.72 -9.47
N GLU A 184 30.38 -21.09 -8.40
CA GLU A 184 30.09 -19.69 -8.07
C GLU A 184 30.41 -18.70 -9.21
N LYS A 185 31.45 -18.97 -10.01
CA LYS A 185 31.81 -18.14 -11.17
C LYS A 185 30.98 -18.42 -12.43
N TRP A 186 30.38 -19.60 -12.58
CA TRP A 186 29.52 -19.92 -13.72
C TRP A 186 28.23 -19.08 -13.69
N ASN A 187 27.87 -18.49 -14.84
CA ASN A 187 26.68 -17.65 -15.03
C ASN A 187 25.33 -18.36 -14.83
N LYS A 188 25.33 -19.68 -14.60
CA LYS A 188 24.14 -20.54 -14.44
C LYS A 188 23.24 -20.65 -15.66
N LEU A 189 23.76 -20.30 -16.83
CA LEU A 189 23.04 -20.45 -18.09
C LEU A 189 23.51 -21.71 -18.81
N THR A 190 22.53 -22.47 -19.29
CA THR A 190 22.72 -23.63 -20.14
C THR A 190 22.24 -23.31 -21.55
N LYS A 191 22.68 -24.12 -22.52
CA LYS A 191 22.22 -24.09 -23.91
C LYS A 191 21.54 -25.44 -24.20
N ASP A 192 20.67 -25.48 -25.20
CA ASP A 192 19.94 -26.69 -25.64
C ASP A 192 20.37 -27.19 -27.03
N ASN A 193 21.23 -26.41 -27.70
CA ASN A 193 21.75 -26.68 -29.03
C ASN A 193 23.25 -26.36 -29.11
N GLY A 194 23.88 -26.82 -30.19
CA GLY A 194 25.26 -26.49 -30.53
C GLY A 194 26.25 -27.64 -30.47
N ILE A 195 25.77 -28.89 -30.36
CA ILE A 195 26.58 -30.12 -30.42
C ILE A 195 26.05 -31.09 -31.48
N PHE A 196 24.83 -31.61 -31.28
CA PHE A 196 24.27 -32.67 -32.14
C PHE A 196 23.62 -32.14 -33.43
N ASP A 197 23.48 -30.83 -33.56
CA ASP A 197 22.80 -30.20 -34.67
C ASP A 197 23.55 -30.33 -35.99
N SER A 198 22.84 -30.48 -37.11
CA SER A 198 23.43 -30.84 -38.42
C SER A 198 24.51 -29.87 -38.93
N TRP A 199 24.43 -28.58 -38.56
CA TRP A 199 25.38 -27.53 -38.98
C TRP A 199 26.66 -27.45 -38.15
N VAL A 200 26.71 -28.08 -36.98
CA VAL A 200 27.87 -28.05 -36.09
C VAL A 200 28.94 -29.02 -36.61
N GLN A 201 30.22 -28.66 -36.59
CA GLN A 201 31.29 -29.63 -36.92
C GLN A 201 31.70 -30.42 -35.65
N PRO A 202 32.05 -31.72 -35.75
CA PRO A 202 32.58 -32.47 -34.61
C PRO A 202 33.76 -31.75 -33.96
N TYR A 203 33.87 -31.85 -32.63
CA TYR A 203 34.88 -31.15 -31.82
C TYR A 203 34.79 -29.62 -31.86
N ASN A 204 33.63 -29.08 -32.24
CA ASN A 204 33.34 -27.65 -32.16
C ASN A 204 31.98 -27.43 -31.47
N PHE A 205 31.84 -26.31 -30.77
CA PHE A 205 30.55 -25.87 -30.22
C PHE A 205 30.07 -24.64 -30.99
N GLN A 206 28.89 -24.74 -31.61
CA GLN A 206 28.29 -23.63 -32.34
C GLN A 206 26.79 -23.52 -32.04
N SER A 207 26.42 -22.58 -31.15
CA SER A 207 25.02 -22.27 -30.88
C SER A 207 24.41 -21.56 -32.09
N LYS A 208 23.19 -21.95 -32.49
CA LYS A 208 22.41 -21.14 -33.43
C LYS A 208 21.88 -19.89 -32.74
N ALA A 209 21.67 -18.86 -33.55
CA ALA A 209 20.97 -17.67 -33.09
C ALA A 209 19.52 -18.03 -32.76
N LEU A 210 19.00 -17.43 -31.69
CA LEU A 210 17.60 -17.48 -31.33
C LEU A 210 16.75 -16.81 -32.43
N THR A 211 15.66 -17.46 -32.81
CA THR A 211 14.55 -16.86 -33.54
C THR A 211 13.42 -16.49 -32.59
N LYS A 212 12.41 -15.75 -33.07
CA LYS A 212 11.25 -15.37 -32.26
C LYS A 212 10.50 -16.55 -31.66
N GLU A 213 10.38 -17.64 -32.41
CA GLU A 213 9.62 -18.84 -32.01
C GLU A 213 10.29 -19.63 -30.89
N GLN A 214 11.59 -19.39 -30.66
CA GLN A 214 12.39 -20.06 -29.63
C GLN A 214 12.39 -19.30 -28.30
N LEU A 215 11.81 -18.10 -28.23
CA LEU A 215 11.76 -17.30 -27.01
C LEU A 215 10.78 -17.91 -25.99
N LYS A 216 11.23 -18.02 -24.74
CA LYS A 216 10.45 -18.56 -23.62
C LYS A 216 9.55 -17.48 -23.03
N GLU A 217 8.32 -17.83 -22.66
CA GLU A 217 7.47 -16.93 -21.88
C GLU A 217 8.00 -16.79 -20.44
N ILE A 218 7.84 -15.60 -19.85
CA ILE A 218 8.26 -15.32 -18.47
C ILE A 218 7.20 -15.84 -17.50
N LYS A 219 7.62 -16.67 -16.53
CA LYS A 219 6.78 -17.19 -15.43
C LYS A 219 7.12 -16.48 -14.11
N ALA A 220 6.31 -16.73 -13.07
CA ALA A 220 6.50 -16.17 -11.74
C ALA A 220 7.91 -16.37 -11.16
N GLU A 221 8.45 -17.58 -11.33
CA GLU A 221 9.77 -17.98 -10.84
C GLU A 221 10.92 -17.29 -11.62
N ASP A 222 10.70 -16.99 -12.89
CA ASP A 222 11.70 -16.38 -13.77
C ASP A 222 11.95 -14.91 -13.40
N SER A 223 10.91 -14.14 -13.04
CA SER A 223 11.05 -12.72 -12.68
C SER A 223 12.01 -12.52 -11.51
N SER A 224 11.82 -13.33 -10.44
CA SER A 224 12.71 -13.31 -9.28
C SER A 224 14.10 -13.84 -9.63
N PHE A 225 14.19 -14.87 -10.47
CA PHE A 225 15.47 -15.43 -10.90
C PHE A 225 16.30 -14.40 -11.69
N ILE A 226 15.71 -13.77 -12.71
CA ILE A 226 16.35 -12.76 -13.56
C ILE A 226 16.84 -11.59 -12.71
N PHE A 227 15.99 -11.07 -11.81
CA PHE A 227 16.38 -9.96 -10.95
C PHE A 227 17.55 -10.30 -10.03
N ASN A 228 17.51 -11.46 -9.36
CA ASN A 228 18.58 -11.88 -8.46
C ASN A 228 19.89 -12.14 -9.21
N ARG A 229 19.82 -12.74 -10.41
CA ARG A 229 20.98 -12.96 -11.29
C ARG A 229 21.57 -11.66 -11.80
N PHE A 230 20.74 -10.71 -12.19
CA PHE A 230 21.20 -9.37 -12.55
C PHE A 230 21.99 -8.74 -11.41
N LEU A 231 21.47 -8.76 -10.18
CA LEU A 231 22.19 -8.26 -9.01
C LEU A 231 23.49 -9.04 -8.71
N GLU A 232 23.57 -10.32 -9.06
CA GLU A 232 24.76 -11.15 -8.91
C GLU A 232 25.83 -10.79 -9.94
N ILE A 233 25.47 -10.62 -11.21
CA ILE A 233 26.34 -10.12 -12.28
C ILE A 233 27.00 -8.80 -11.85
N LEU A 234 26.21 -7.87 -11.31
CA LEU A 234 26.73 -6.59 -10.80
C LEU A 234 27.72 -6.76 -9.64
N ARG A 235 27.50 -7.75 -8.76
CA ARG A 235 28.42 -8.03 -7.64
C ARG A 235 29.72 -8.66 -8.12
N HIS A 236 29.65 -9.66 -8.98
CA HIS A 236 30.82 -10.37 -9.52
C HIS A 236 31.72 -9.44 -10.33
N ASN A 237 31.13 -8.51 -11.07
CA ASN A 237 31.85 -7.55 -11.89
C ASN A 237 32.19 -6.22 -11.18
N VAL A 238 32.00 -6.15 -9.85
CA VAL A 238 32.35 -5.00 -8.99
C VAL A 238 31.71 -3.68 -9.48
N VAL A 239 30.42 -3.73 -9.84
CA VAL A 239 29.67 -2.54 -10.25
C VAL A 239 29.16 -1.80 -9.02
N SER A 240 29.66 -0.59 -8.79
CA SER A 240 29.31 0.26 -7.64
C SER A 240 28.02 1.05 -7.86
N ASP A 241 27.84 1.63 -9.05
CA ASP A 241 26.66 2.42 -9.41
C ASP A 241 25.52 1.54 -9.93
N LYS A 242 24.76 0.99 -8.98
CA LYS A 242 23.56 0.20 -9.30
C LYS A 242 22.51 1.03 -10.04
N GLY A 243 22.32 2.30 -9.69
CA GLY A 243 21.27 3.13 -10.29
C GLY A 243 21.50 3.33 -11.79
N ASN A 244 22.74 3.60 -12.17
CA ASN A 244 23.14 3.60 -13.58
C ASN A 244 22.89 2.22 -14.23
N ALA A 245 23.33 1.12 -13.62
CA ALA A 245 23.14 -0.23 -14.16
C ALA A 245 21.66 -0.54 -14.45
N PHE A 246 20.75 -0.16 -13.56
CA PHE A 246 19.31 -0.31 -13.79
C PHE A 246 18.79 0.58 -14.93
N ASN A 247 19.25 1.83 -15.06
CA ASN A 247 18.90 2.66 -16.22
C ASN A 247 19.39 2.04 -17.54
N LYS A 248 20.56 1.38 -17.54
CA LYS A 248 21.09 0.66 -18.70
C LYS A 248 20.27 -0.59 -19.04
N ILE A 249 19.67 -1.26 -18.06
CA ILE A 249 18.76 -2.38 -18.34
C ILE A 249 17.52 -1.94 -19.14
N PHE A 250 16.97 -0.74 -18.89
CA PHE A 250 15.85 -0.21 -19.67
C PHE A 250 16.26 0.14 -21.10
N THR A 251 17.51 0.55 -21.32
CA THR A 251 18.07 0.72 -22.66
C THR A 251 18.14 -0.62 -23.40
N LEU A 252 18.57 -1.69 -22.73
CA LEU A 252 18.61 -3.03 -23.30
C LEU A 252 17.20 -3.57 -23.60
N PHE A 253 16.21 -3.32 -22.73
CA PHE A 253 14.82 -3.67 -23.02
C PHE A 253 14.28 -2.93 -24.25
N LEU A 254 14.60 -1.65 -24.43
CA LEU A 254 14.22 -0.92 -25.64
C LEU A 254 14.77 -1.60 -26.90
N CYS A 255 16.04 -2.03 -26.87
CA CYS A 255 16.67 -2.73 -27.99
C CYS A 255 15.97 -4.07 -28.28
N LYS A 256 15.70 -4.85 -27.24
CA LYS A 256 15.05 -6.15 -27.35
C LYS A 256 13.60 -6.03 -27.81
N VAL A 257 12.83 -5.08 -27.29
CA VAL A 257 11.47 -4.76 -27.75
C VAL A 257 11.48 -4.37 -29.22
N TYR A 258 12.44 -3.54 -29.65
CA TYR A 258 12.57 -3.16 -31.05
C TYR A 258 12.82 -4.39 -31.94
N ASP A 259 13.82 -5.21 -31.60
CA ASP A 259 14.19 -6.41 -32.33
C ASP A 259 13.04 -7.43 -32.42
N GLU A 260 12.39 -7.73 -31.28
CA GLU A 260 11.20 -8.58 -31.23
C GLU A 260 10.01 -7.99 -32.01
N THR A 261 9.97 -6.67 -32.24
CA THR A 261 8.90 -6.05 -33.02
C THR A 261 9.18 -6.10 -34.52
N THR A 262 10.45 -5.94 -34.95
CA THR A 262 10.78 -5.74 -36.37
C THR A 262 11.29 -6.97 -37.11
N THR A 263 11.86 -7.94 -36.41
CA THR A 263 12.46 -9.14 -37.05
C THR A 263 11.37 -10.08 -37.58
N GLY A 264 11.54 -10.70 -38.74
CA GLY A 264 10.55 -11.62 -39.33
C GLY A 264 10.37 -12.93 -38.54
N GLU A 265 9.30 -13.68 -38.82
CA GLU A 265 9.17 -15.07 -38.34
C GLU A 265 10.25 -15.94 -38.98
N GLY A 266 10.90 -16.79 -38.17
CA GLY A 266 12.03 -17.63 -38.60
C GLY A 266 13.36 -16.90 -38.87
N GLU A 267 13.41 -15.57 -38.73
CA GLU A 267 14.65 -14.79 -38.83
C GLU A 267 15.43 -14.79 -37.51
N GLU A 268 16.76 -14.72 -37.60
CA GLU A 268 17.64 -14.61 -36.43
C GLU A 268 17.44 -13.26 -35.72
N LEU A 269 17.20 -13.28 -34.41
CA LEU A 269 17.15 -12.07 -33.60
C LEU A 269 18.53 -11.43 -33.51
N LYS A 270 18.59 -10.10 -33.50
CA LYS A 270 19.84 -9.34 -33.36
C LYS A 270 20.23 -9.10 -31.91
N PHE A 271 19.25 -9.07 -31.00
CA PHE A 271 19.43 -8.90 -29.57
C PHE A 271 19.80 -10.24 -28.92
N GLN A 272 21.06 -10.64 -29.11
CA GLN A 272 21.67 -11.81 -28.49
C GLN A 272 23.17 -11.78 -28.68
N TRP A 273 23.90 -12.58 -27.90
CA TRP A 273 25.29 -12.92 -28.18
C TRP A 273 25.36 -14.07 -29.21
N LEU A 274 26.09 -13.86 -30.32
CA LEU A 274 26.27 -14.83 -31.39
C LEU A 274 27.63 -15.52 -31.29
N GLU A 275 27.63 -16.73 -30.74
CA GLU A 275 28.84 -17.54 -30.57
C GLU A 275 29.59 -17.79 -31.88
N GLY A 276 30.91 -17.60 -31.86
CA GLY A 276 31.78 -17.75 -33.02
C GLY A 276 31.63 -16.67 -34.11
N ARG A 277 30.69 -15.73 -33.95
CA ARG A 277 30.47 -14.60 -34.87
C ARG A 277 30.78 -13.25 -34.24
N ASP A 278 30.53 -13.10 -32.94
CA ASP A 278 30.75 -11.86 -32.22
C ASP A 278 32.11 -11.75 -31.56
N ASN A 279 32.59 -10.50 -31.48
CA ASN A 279 33.49 -10.02 -30.44
C ASN A 279 32.81 -8.85 -29.71
N HIS A 280 33.42 -8.37 -28.63
CA HIS A 280 32.85 -7.29 -27.81
C HIS A 280 32.53 -6.01 -28.61
N VAL A 281 33.34 -5.67 -29.62
CA VAL A 281 33.14 -4.50 -30.48
C VAL A 281 31.92 -4.69 -31.39
N TYR A 282 31.86 -5.76 -32.19
CA TYR A 282 30.75 -6.00 -33.11
C TYR A 282 29.42 -6.18 -32.38
N PHE A 283 29.43 -6.85 -31.23
CA PHE A 283 28.26 -7.04 -30.39
C PHE A 283 27.68 -5.70 -29.92
N GLN A 284 28.50 -4.82 -29.35
CA GLN A 284 28.01 -3.53 -28.87
C GLN A 284 27.60 -2.60 -29.99
N LEU A 285 28.30 -2.59 -31.13
CA LEU A 285 27.87 -1.84 -32.32
C LEU A 285 26.49 -2.29 -32.81
N ARG A 286 26.19 -3.59 -32.78
CA ARG A 286 24.86 -4.12 -33.11
C ARG A 286 23.80 -3.67 -32.10
N LEU A 287 24.11 -3.65 -30.81
CA LEU A 287 23.21 -3.11 -29.79
C LEU A 287 22.95 -1.61 -29.97
N THR A 288 23.97 -0.82 -30.31
CA THR A 288 23.83 0.63 -30.56
C THR A 288 22.91 0.90 -31.76
N ASP A 289 22.99 0.10 -32.81
CA ASP A 289 22.07 0.19 -33.97
C ASP A 289 20.61 -0.12 -33.57
N LEU A 290 20.39 -1.19 -32.79
CA LEU A 290 19.07 -1.51 -32.25
C LEU A 290 18.52 -0.38 -31.35
N TYR A 291 19.38 0.19 -30.50
CA TYR A 291 19.02 1.32 -29.65
C TYR A 291 18.61 2.54 -30.48
N SER A 292 19.46 2.96 -31.43
CA SER A 292 19.19 4.13 -32.29
C SER A 292 17.87 3.99 -33.05
N LYS A 293 17.60 2.79 -33.58
CA LYS A 293 16.34 2.50 -34.27
C LYS A 293 15.14 2.43 -33.33
N GLY A 294 15.30 1.85 -32.15
CA GLY A 294 14.28 1.82 -31.10
C GLY A 294 13.90 3.21 -30.60
N MET A 295 14.90 4.06 -30.35
CA MET A 295 14.74 5.46 -29.98
C MET A 295 13.93 6.24 -31.03
N LYS A 296 14.25 6.06 -32.31
CA LYS A 296 13.53 6.71 -33.40
C LYS A 296 12.10 6.19 -33.51
N LYS A 297 11.90 4.87 -33.49
CA LYS A 297 10.58 4.25 -33.70
C LYS A 297 9.61 4.53 -32.54
N PHE A 298 10.08 4.47 -31.30
CA PHE A 298 9.20 4.47 -30.13
C PHE A 298 9.14 5.79 -29.38
N LEU A 299 10.17 6.62 -29.50
CA LEU A 299 10.30 7.89 -28.78
C LEU A 299 10.42 9.09 -29.74
N ASP A 300 10.36 8.87 -31.06
CA ASP A 300 10.51 9.89 -32.10
C ASP A 300 11.80 10.72 -31.94
N ARG A 301 12.87 10.05 -31.49
CA ARG A 301 14.18 10.67 -31.25
C ARG A 301 15.25 10.06 -32.12
N THR A 302 15.91 10.92 -32.89
CA THR A 302 17.12 10.56 -33.63
C THR A 302 18.31 10.61 -32.68
N VAL A 303 18.96 9.47 -32.49
CA VAL A 303 20.26 9.42 -31.81
C VAL A 303 21.32 9.91 -32.78
N SER A 304 22.13 10.88 -32.36
CA SER A 304 23.28 11.35 -33.12
C SER A 304 24.36 10.27 -33.11
N ASP A 305 24.23 9.30 -34.02
CA ASP A 305 25.15 8.18 -34.18
C ASP A 305 25.83 8.22 -35.56
N PHE A 306 26.97 7.55 -35.69
CA PHE A 306 27.72 7.43 -36.93
C PHE A 306 27.79 5.95 -37.31
N ASN A 307 26.70 5.43 -37.87
CA ASN A 307 26.59 4.04 -38.25
C ASN A 307 27.43 3.72 -39.51
N ASN A 308 27.59 2.44 -39.82
CA ASN A 308 28.42 2.01 -40.95
C ASN A 308 27.91 2.55 -42.29
N GLU A 309 26.60 2.69 -42.49
CA GLU A 309 26.04 3.25 -43.73
C GLU A 309 26.38 4.74 -43.92
N ASP A 310 26.30 5.53 -42.85
CA ASP A 310 26.68 6.95 -42.87
C ASP A 310 28.18 7.12 -43.04
N PHE A 311 28.97 6.24 -42.42
CA PHE A 311 30.42 6.17 -42.62
C PHE A 311 30.74 5.87 -44.09
N ASP A 312 30.13 4.84 -44.68
CA ASP A 312 30.33 4.46 -46.07
C ASP A 312 29.95 5.58 -47.04
N LYS A 313 28.82 6.26 -46.80
CA LYS A 313 28.38 7.40 -47.64
C LYS A 313 29.35 8.59 -47.55
N ARG A 314 29.80 8.94 -46.34
CA ARG A 314 30.67 10.12 -46.12
C ARG A 314 32.13 9.88 -46.48
N CYS A 315 32.56 8.63 -46.45
CA CYS A 315 33.92 8.19 -46.78
C CYS A 315 34.02 7.53 -48.16
N ALA A 316 33.00 7.65 -49.02
CA ALA A 316 32.92 6.96 -50.31
C ALA A 316 34.10 7.23 -51.25
N ASN A 317 34.76 8.39 -51.12
CA ASN A 317 35.87 8.82 -51.98
C ASN A 317 37.26 8.53 -51.38
N LEU A 318 37.35 7.81 -50.25
CA LEU A 318 38.61 7.45 -49.60
C LEU A 318 39.10 6.07 -50.08
N ASN A 319 40.42 5.86 -50.02
CA ASN A 319 40.97 4.52 -50.29
C ASN A 319 40.65 3.55 -49.13
N GLU A 320 40.68 2.25 -49.42
CA GLU A 320 40.23 1.22 -48.48
C GLU A 320 41.05 1.20 -47.18
N ASP A 321 42.38 1.38 -47.25
CA ASP A 321 43.22 1.41 -46.05
C ASP A 321 42.87 2.58 -45.12
N THR A 322 42.67 3.77 -45.68
CA THR A 322 42.25 4.97 -44.92
C THR A 322 40.84 4.77 -44.37
N LYS A 323 39.97 4.15 -45.14
CA LYS A 323 38.59 3.84 -44.74
C LYS A 323 38.56 2.89 -43.55
N GLN A 324 39.34 1.80 -43.58
CA GLN A 324 39.45 0.85 -42.47
C GLN A 324 40.06 1.51 -41.22
N TYR A 325 41.10 2.33 -41.39
CA TYR A 325 41.70 3.09 -40.28
C TYR A 325 40.69 4.04 -39.61
N LEU A 326 40.00 4.86 -40.41
CA LEU A 326 39.01 5.80 -39.89
C LEU A 326 37.82 5.08 -39.26
N LEU A 327 37.36 3.95 -39.84
CA LEU A 327 36.27 3.16 -39.28
C LEU A 327 36.66 2.62 -37.89
N LYS A 328 37.90 2.16 -37.74
CA LYS A 328 38.44 1.70 -36.46
C LYS A 328 38.47 2.83 -35.43
N GLU A 329 38.96 4.02 -35.80
CA GLU A 329 39.03 5.17 -34.89
C GLU A 329 37.63 5.69 -34.52
N VAL A 330 36.69 5.72 -35.47
CA VAL A 330 35.30 6.11 -35.20
C VAL A 330 34.64 5.11 -34.26
N ASN A 331 34.78 3.80 -34.50
CA ASN A 331 34.22 2.78 -33.63
C ASN A 331 34.83 2.82 -32.23
N LYS A 332 36.15 3.07 -32.13
CA LYS A 332 36.83 3.29 -30.85
C LYS A 332 36.19 4.46 -30.09
N LEU A 333 36.04 5.62 -30.74
CA LEU A 333 35.43 6.79 -30.11
C LEU A 333 33.96 6.57 -29.70
N ARG A 334 33.18 5.86 -30.53
CA ARG A 334 31.78 5.50 -30.24
C ARG A 334 31.67 4.65 -28.98
N LEU A 335 32.56 3.66 -28.83
CA LEU A 335 32.49 2.69 -27.75
C LEU A 335 33.20 3.13 -26.46
N GLU A 336 34.22 3.99 -26.55
CA GLU A 336 35.06 4.37 -25.39
C GLU A 336 34.67 5.71 -24.73
N LYS A 337 33.93 6.63 -25.38
CA LYS A 337 33.73 8.01 -24.86
C LYS A 337 32.29 8.36 -24.46
N ASN A 338 31.27 7.63 -24.91
CA ASN A 338 29.87 7.88 -24.55
C ASN A 338 28.96 6.66 -24.78
N ASN A 339 29.37 5.52 -24.26
CA ASN A 339 28.70 4.24 -24.50
C ASN A 339 27.32 4.20 -23.82
N GLU A 340 26.26 4.01 -24.61
CA GLU A 340 24.89 3.97 -24.13
C GLU A 340 24.62 2.79 -23.19
N PHE A 341 25.49 1.77 -23.24
CA PHE A 341 25.50 0.55 -22.44
C PHE A 341 26.66 0.51 -21.42
N ALA A 342 27.26 1.65 -21.08
CA ALA A 342 28.22 1.76 -19.97
C ALA A 342 27.55 1.45 -18.62
N ILE A 343 27.55 0.18 -18.21
CA ILE A 343 27.19 -0.26 -16.86
C ILE A 343 28.35 0.05 -15.90
N LYS A 344 29.59 -0.15 -16.37
CA LYS A 344 30.82 0.39 -15.78
C LYS A 344 31.26 1.63 -16.55
N GLU A 345 31.98 2.53 -15.88
CA GLU A 345 32.61 3.66 -16.56
C GLU A 345 33.60 3.15 -17.62
N VAL A 346 33.55 3.77 -18.80
CA VAL A 346 34.44 3.47 -19.93
C VAL A 346 35.17 4.75 -20.31
N TYR A 347 36.50 4.68 -20.36
CA TYR A 347 37.37 5.79 -20.75
C TYR A 347 38.62 5.35 -21.54
N ASP A 348 38.83 4.03 -21.66
CA ASP A 348 39.90 3.41 -22.46
C ASP A 348 39.49 1.99 -22.90
N ASN A 349 40.35 1.30 -23.64
CA ASN A 349 40.07 -0.05 -24.13
C ASN A 349 39.94 -1.08 -23.00
N ALA A 350 40.73 -0.96 -21.92
CA ALA A 350 40.67 -1.92 -20.82
C ALA A 350 39.32 -1.84 -20.08
N SER A 351 38.87 -0.63 -19.75
CA SER A 351 37.56 -0.37 -19.16
C SER A 351 36.40 -0.72 -20.12
N PHE A 352 36.59 -0.57 -21.43
CA PHE A 352 35.63 -1.04 -22.44
C PHE A 352 35.45 -2.56 -22.37
N GLU A 353 36.54 -3.31 -22.35
CA GLU A 353 36.51 -4.78 -22.27
C GLU A 353 35.84 -5.26 -20.98
N GLU A 354 36.13 -4.61 -19.84
CA GLU A 354 35.44 -4.89 -18.58
C GLU A 354 33.93 -4.62 -18.67
N ASN A 355 33.52 -3.48 -19.22
CA ASN A 355 32.10 -3.18 -19.40
C ASN A 355 31.42 -4.15 -20.38
N ALA A 356 32.11 -4.50 -21.47
CA ALA A 356 31.60 -5.40 -22.50
C ALA A 356 31.24 -6.78 -21.95
N LYS A 357 32.06 -7.31 -21.04
CA LYS A 357 31.77 -8.55 -20.30
C LYS A 357 30.45 -8.45 -19.54
N VAL A 358 30.24 -7.36 -18.79
CA VAL A 358 29.00 -7.14 -18.04
C VAL A 358 27.80 -7.05 -18.97
N VAL A 359 27.90 -6.28 -20.06
CA VAL A 359 26.80 -6.13 -21.04
C VAL A 359 26.46 -7.48 -21.68
N LYS A 360 27.47 -8.29 -22.04
CA LYS A 360 27.27 -9.65 -22.57
C LYS A 360 26.49 -10.51 -21.57
N GLU A 361 26.93 -10.59 -20.32
CA GLU A 361 26.26 -11.39 -19.28
C GLU A 361 24.79 -10.96 -19.06
N VAL A 362 24.53 -9.65 -19.05
CA VAL A 362 23.17 -9.11 -18.89
C VAL A 362 22.29 -9.43 -20.10
N VAL A 363 22.82 -9.34 -21.33
CA VAL A 363 22.08 -9.71 -22.54
C VAL A 363 21.81 -11.21 -22.58
N GLU A 364 22.78 -12.05 -22.25
CA GLU A 364 22.59 -13.51 -22.20
C GLU A 364 21.52 -13.92 -21.18
N LEU A 365 21.42 -13.19 -20.07
CA LEU A 365 20.39 -13.40 -19.05
C LEU A 365 18.96 -13.18 -19.58
N ILE A 366 18.75 -12.18 -20.44
CA ILE A 366 17.40 -11.81 -20.90
C ILE A 366 17.08 -12.21 -22.34
N GLN A 367 18.07 -12.54 -23.18
CA GLN A 367 17.88 -12.78 -24.61
C GLN A 367 16.90 -13.91 -24.93
N GLY A 368 16.87 -14.96 -24.10
CA GLY A 368 16.03 -16.15 -24.29
C GLY A 368 14.57 -15.97 -23.89
N TYR A 369 14.20 -14.88 -23.24
CA TYR A 369 12.83 -14.61 -22.81
C TYR A 369 12.11 -13.72 -23.81
N ARG A 370 10.83 -13.95 -24.03
CA ARG A 370 9.95 -13.05 -24.77
C ARG A 370 9.50 -11.93 -23.84
N ILE A 371 9.65 -10.68 -24.29
CA ILE A 371 9.20 -9.50 -23.53
C ILE A 371 8.13 -8.69 -24.26
N ARG A 372 7.95 -8.92 -25.57
CA ARG A 372 6.88 -8.30 -26.35
C ARG A 372 5.68 -9.24 -26.49
N TYR A 373 4.55 -8.78 -25.95
CA TYR A 373 3.25 -9.46 -26.01
C TYR A 373 2.17 -8.51 -26.53
N ASN A 374 1.10 -9.05 -27.11
CA ASN A 374 -0.07 -8.28 -27.55
C ASN A 374 -1.14 -8.10 -26.44
N LYS A 375 -0.84 -8.52 -25.21
CA LYS A 375 -1.71 -8.44 -24.04
C LYS A 375 -0.89 -8.34 -22.76
N ARG A 376 -1.53 -7.97 -21.64
CA ARG A 376 -0.91 -7.92 -20.32
C ARG A 376 -0.32 -9.27 -19.94
N GLN A 377 0.91 -9.26 -19.41
CA GLN A 377 1.55 -10.40 -18.78
C GLN A 377 1.91 -10.05 -17.35
N GLN A 378 1.21 -10.65 -16.38
CA GLN A 378 1.33 -10.28 -14.96
C GLN A 378 2.78 -10.37 -14.45
N TYR A 379 3.48 -11.47 -14.74
CA TYR A 379 4.84 -11.69 -14.23
C TYR A 379 5.87 -10.71 -14.80
N LEU A 380 5.61 -10.19 -16.00
CA LEU A 380 6.43 -9.17 -16.64
C LEU A 380 6.17 -7.78 -16.04
N SER A 381 4.91 -7.48 -15.69
CA SER A 381 4.55 -6.32 -14.89
C SER A 381 5.24 -6.36 -13.52
N ASP A 382 5.14 -7.48 -12.80
CA ASP A 382 5.78 -7.64 -11.48
C ASP A 382 7.30 -7.46 -11.55
N PHE A 383 7.93 -7.98 -12.60
CA PHE A 383 9.36 -7.80 -12.86
C PHE A 383 9.72 -6.32 -13.11
N PHE A 384 8.93 -5.60 -13.89
CA PHE A 384 9.12 -4.17 -14.12
C PHE A 384 9.04 -3.35 -12.82
N GLU A 385 8.04 -3.64 -11.96
CA GLU A 385 7.90 -2.99 -10.67
C GLU A 385 9.10 -3.24 -9.73
N LEU A 386 9.63 -4.46 -9.74
CA LEU A 386 10.81 -4.80 -8.95
C LEU A 386 12.07 -4.04 -9.41
N LEU A 387 12.23 -3.86 -10.73
CA LEU A 387 13.31 -3.07 -11.30
C LEU A 387 13.15 -1.58 -10.98
N LEU A 388 11.94 -1.03 -11.08
CA LEU A 388 11.64 0.37 -10.78
C LEU A 388 11.98 0.72 -9.33
N THR A 389 11.46 -0.06 -8.38
CA THR A 389 11.59 0.19 -6.94
C THR A 389 13.03 0.10 -6.45
N THR A 390 13.83 -0.79 -7.05
CA THR A 390 15.24 -0.98 -6.65
C THR A 390 16.20 -0.05 -7.40
N GLY A 391 15.89 0.28 -8.66
CA GLY A 391 16.85 0.84 -9.59
C GLY A 391 16.82 2.35 -9.76
N LEU A 392 15.67 2.99 -9.55
CA LEU A 392 15.53 4.44 -9.67
C LEU A 392 15.49 5.07 -8.28
N LYS A 393 16.60 5.71 -7.88
CA LYS A 393 16.61 6.55 -6.67
C LYS A 393 15.73 7.78 -6.91
N GLN A 394 14.72 7.95 -6.06
CA GLN A 394 13.85 9.14 -6.05
C GLN A 394 14.66 10.35 -5.53
N GLU A 395 14.75 11.41 -6.35
CA GLU A 395 15.24 12.72 -5.92
C GLU A 395 14.12 13.49 -5.19
N ALA A 396 14.46 14.52 -4.42
CA ALA A 396 13.47 15.31 -3.69
C ALA A 396 12.43 15.91 -4.65
N GLY A 397 11.15 15.53 -4.49
CA GLY A 397 10.04 15.98 -5.33
C GLY A 397 9.59 15.00 -6.42
N GLN A 398 10.31 13.89 -6.65
CA GLN A 398 9.90 12.81 -7.57
C GLN A 398 9.38 11.60 -6.78
N TYR A 399 8.06 11.37 -6.79
CA TYR A 399 7.42 10.27 -6.08
C TYR A 399 6.68 9.37 -7.06
N PHE A 400 7.04 8.08 -7.12
CA PHE A 400 6.27 7.10 -7.89
C PHE A 400 4.96 6.80 -7.17
N THR A 401 3.87 6.82 -7.94
CA THR A 401 2.54 6.43 -7.46
C THR A 401 2.47 4.90 -7.37
N PRO A 402 2.24 4.31 -6.18
CA PRO A 402 2.06 2.87 -6.06
C PRO A 402 0.90 2.37 -6.93
N VAL A 403 1.07 1.21 -7.58
CA VAL A 403 0.01 0.57 -8.40
C VAL A 403 -1.34 0.48 -7.67
N PRO A 404 -1.42 0.08 -6.38
CA PRO A 404 -2.70 0.02 -5.67
C PRO A 404 -3.39 1.39 -5.54
N ILE A 405 -2.62 2.48 -5.47
CA ILE A 405 -3.17 3.85 -5.43
C ILE A 405 -3.66 4.26 -6.82
N ALA A 406 -2.92 3.95 -7.88
CA ALA A 406 -3.38 4.19 -9.26
C ALA A 406 -4.70 3.46 -9.54
N GLN A 407 -4.78 2.17 -9.18
CA GLN A 407 -5.99 1.35 -9.31
C GLN A 407 -7.14 1.87 -8.45
N PHE A 408 -6.89 2.28 -7.21
CA PHE A 408 -7.90 2.91 -6.36
C PHE A 408 -8.55 4.11 -7.06
N ILE A 409 -7.73 5.00 -7.63
CA ILE A 409 -8.22 6.22 -8.28
C ILE A 409 -9.02 5.85 -9.54
N ILE A 410 -8.49 4.96 -10.38
CA ILE A 410 -9.13 4.52 -11.63
C ILE A 410 -10.47 3.82 -11.34
N LYS A 411 -10.51 2.87 -10.39
CA LYS A 411 -11.73 2.16 -9.98
C LYS A 411 -12.76 3.05 -9.29
N SER A 412 -12.34 4.22 -8.81
CA SER A 412 -13.26 5.21 -8.24
C SER A 412 -13.96 6.05 -9.31
N LEU A 413 -13.44 6.10 -10.55
CA LEU A 413 -14.03 6.86 -11.65
C LEU A 413 -15.15 6.05 -12.36
N PRO A 414 -16.18 6.72 -12.90
CA PRO A 414 -17.31 6.06 -13.58
C PRO A 414 -16.97 5.66 -15.02
N LEU A 415 -15.86 4.94 -15.24
CA LEU A 415 -15.33 4.62 -16.58
C LEU A 415 -16.31 3.78 -17.41
N ASP A 416 -16.99 2.83 -16.78
CA ASP A 416 -18.07 2.03 -17.38
C ASP A 416 -19.16 2.90 -18.01
N SER A 417 -19.54 3.97 -17.31
CA SER A 417 -20.64 4.86 -17.66
C SER A 417 -20.21 5.81 -18.77
N ILE A 418 -18.98 6.34 -18.67
CA ILE A 418 -18.38 7.18 -19.71
C ILE A 418 -18.21 6.38 -21.01
N MET A 419 -17.73 5.13 -20.92
CA MET A 419 -17.60 4.25 -22.08
C MET A 419 -18.96 3.92 -22.70
N ALA A 420 -19.96 3.57 -21.89
CA ALA A 420 -21.31 3.30 -22.40
C ALA A 420 -21.88 4.50 -23.16
N GLU A 421 -21.68 5.72 -22.65
CA GLU A 421 -22.08 6.94 -23.35
C GLU A 421 -21.33 7.08 -24.68
N LYS A 422 -19.99 6.99 -24.67
CA LYS A 422 -19.15 7.14 -25.87
C LYS A 422 -19.48 6.11 -26.96
N LEU A 423 -19.65 4.84 -26.59
CA LEU A 423 -20.00 3.77 -27.53
C LEU A 423 -21.40 3.94 -28.15
N SER A 424 -22.30 4.69 -27.49
CA SER A 424 -23.63 5.01 -28.04
C SER A 424 -23.62 6.16 -29.05
N ARG A 425 -22.54 6.96 -29.09
CA ARG A 425 -22.41 8.10 -30.00
C ARG A 425 -22.14 7.65 -31.43
N LYS A 426 -22.50 8.51 -32.38
CA LYS A 426 -22.34 8.31 -33.83
C LYS A 426 -21.36 9.30 -34.47
N ASP A 427 -20.60 10.03 -33.65
CA ASP A 427 -19.66 11.08 -34.04
C ASP A 427 -18.22 10.58 -34.25
N GLY A 428 -17.98 9.27 -34.05
CA GLY A 428 -16.68 8.62 -34.22
C GLY A 428 -15.78 8.68 -32.96
N GLU A 429 -16.15 9.40 -31.90
CA GLU A 429 -15.42 9.40 -30.61
C GLU A 429 -15.94 8.27 -29.71
N ILE A 430 -15.45 7.05 -29.94
CA ILE A 430 -16.00 5.82 -29.32
C ILE A 430 -15.34 5.42 -27.99
N LEU A 431 -14.21 6.04 -27.61
CA LEU A 431 -13.53 5.84 -26.32
C LEU A 431 -13.22 7.18 -25.63
N PRO A 432 -13.05 7.20 -24.30
CA PRO A 432 -12.65 8.40 -23.58
C PRO A 432 -11.17 8.77 -23.80
N TYR A 433 -10.91 10.06 -24.01
CA TYR A 433 -9.55 10.60 -24.03
C TYR A 433 -9.05 10.80 -22.60
N MET A 434 -7.89 10.20 -22.29
CA MET A 434 -7.24 10.28 -20.99
C MET A 434 -5.87 10.93 -21.11
N ILE A 435 -5.53 11.77 -20.13
CA ILE A 435 -4.18 12.35 -20.00
C ILE A 435 -3.64 12.28 -18.58
N ASP A 436 -2.35 11.95 -18.48
CA ASP A 436 -1.49 12.20 -17.31
C ASP A 436 -0.43 13.24 -17.68
N TYR A 437 -0.49 14.43 -17.10
CA TYR A 437 0.46 15.51 -17.40
C TYR A 437 1.76 15.45 -16.58
N ALA A 438 1.92 14.44 -15.72
CA ALA A 438 3.10 14.18 -14.91
C ALA A 438 3.28 12.65 -14.75
N ALA A 439 3.49 11.98 -15.88
CA ALA A 439 3.31 10.55 -16.03
C ALA A 439 4.36 9.70 -15.29
N GLY A 440 5.56 10.21 -15.02
CA GLY A 440 6.62 9.46 -14.34
C GLY A 440 6.90 8.10 -15.01
N SER A 441 6.77 7.02 -14.25
CA SER A 441 6.90 5.63 -14.74
C SER A 441 5.71 5.12 -15.54
N GLY A 442 4.62 5.86 -15.64
CA GLY A 442 3.47 5.54 -16.48
C GLY A 442 2.39 4.67 -15.81
N HIS A 443 2.34 4.57 -14.48
CA HIS A 443 1.37 3.71 -13.78
C HIS A 443 -0.10 4.06 -14.05
N PHE A 444 -0.46 5.35 -14.11
CA PHE A 444 -1.83 5.73 -14.48
C PHE A 444 -2.16 5.36 -15.93
N ILE A 445 -1.18 5.45 -16.84
CA ILE A 445 -1.34 5.09 -18.26
C ILE A 445 -1.60 3.59 -18.37
N THR A 446 -0.73 2.76 -17.77
CA THR A 446 -0.86 1.31 -17.84
C THR A 446 -2.15 0.83 -17.20
N GLU A 447 -2.46 1.25 -15.97
CA GLU A 447 -3.66 0.78 -15.26
C GLU A 447 -4.96 1.29 -15.90
N PHE A 448 -4.99 2.50 -16.48
CA PHE A 448 -6.15 2.98 -17.21
C PHE A 448 -6.41 2.14 -18.46
N MET A 449 -5.36 1.81 -19.22
CA MET A 449 -5.49 0.96 -20.40
C MET A 449 -6.04 -0.42 -20.06
N HIS A 450 -5.56 -1.03 -18.98
CA HIS A 450 -6.08 -2.33 -18.52
C HIS A 450 -7.57 -2.24 -18.19
N GLU A 451 -7.98 -1.21 -17.45
CA GLU A 451 -9.39 -1.06 -17.07
C GLU A 451 -10.32 -0.88 -18.28
N ILE A 452 -9.93 -0.02 -19.22
CA ILE A 452 -10.72 0.20 -20.45
C ILE A 452 -10.75 -1.08 -21.29
N GLN A 453 -9.64 -1.81 -21.38
CA GLN A 453 -9.58 -3.06 -22.13
C GLN A 453 -10.46 -4.15 -21.49
N ASP A 454 -10.52 -4.23 -20.17
CA ASP A 454 -11.42 -5.15 -19.46
C ASP A 454 -12.88 -4.83 -19.76
N ILE A 455 -13.26 -3.55 -19.81
CA ILE A 455 -14.60 -3.13 -20.21
C ILE A 455 -14.87 -3.48 -21.69
N ILE A 456 -13.93 -3.27 -22.60
CA ILE A 456 -14.06 -3.65 -24.02
C ILE A 456 -14.26 -5.15 -24.18
N ASN A 457 -13.54 -5.97 -23.41
CA ASN A 457 -13.59 -7.43 -23.50
C ASN A 457 -14.96 -7.99 -23.10
N VAL A 458 -15.66 -7.34 -22.16
CA VAL A 458 -17.02 -7.75 -21.73
C VAL A 458 -18.15 -7.11 -22.54
N CYS A 459 -17.84 -6.18 -23.46
CA CYS A 459 -18.86 -5.51 -24.28
C CYS A 459 -19.50 -6.44 -25.30
N ASP A 460 -20.84 -6.45 -25.32
CA ASP A 460 -21.63 -7.11 -26.36
C ASP A 460 -21.61 -6.28 -27.65
N THR A 461 -20.74 -6.66 -28.58
CA THR A 461 -20.51 -5.97 -29.86
C THR A 461 -21.73 -5.97 -30.79
N SER A 462 -22.70 -6.86 -30.57
CA SER A 462 -23.92 -6.93 -31.39
C SER A 462 -24.81 -5.69 -31.24
N LYS A 463 -24.76 -5.02 -30.08
CA LYS A 463 -25.60 -3.87 -29.72
C LYS A 463 -25.22 -2.56 -30.42
N TYR A 464 -24.05 -2.48 -31.02
CA TYR A 464 -23.52 -1.26 -31.61
C TYR A 464 -23.63 -1.24 -33.13
N ILE A 465 -23.58 -0.04 -33.72
CA ILE A 465 -23.56 0.15 -35.18
C ILE A 465 -22.34 -0.52 -35.83
N GLU A 466 -22.40 -0.80 -37.13
CA GLU A 466 -21.39 -1.60 -37.83
C GLU A 466 -19.95 -1.06 -37.67
N GLU A 467 -19.77 0.26 -37.73
CA GLU A 467 -18.47 0.91 -37.58
C GLU A 467 -17.88 0.69 -36.18
N THR A 468 -18.62 1.05 -35.12
CA THR A 468 -18.22 0.81 -33.73
C THR A 468 -17.97 -0.68 -33.46
N ARG A 469 -18.81 -1.56 -34.02
CA ARG A 469 -18.64 -3.01 -33.90
C ARG A 469 -17.31 -3.49 -34.51
N LYS A 470 -16.92 -2.99 -35.68
CA LYS A 470 -15.63 -3.32 -36.31
C LYS A 470 -14.45 -2.92 -35.42
N HIS A 471 -14.49 -1.72 -34.85
CA HIS A 471 -13.46 -1.27 -33.90
C HIS A 471 -13.39 -2.15 -32.65
N LEU A 472 -14.52 -2.45 -32.02
CA LEU A 472 -14.56 -3.29 -30.81
C LEU A 472 -14.03 -4.71 -31.08
N ILE A 473 -14.44 -5.35 -32.19
CA ILE A 473 -13.93 -6.68 -32.56
C ILE A 473 -12.41 -6.61 -32.80
N ASN A 474 -11.92 -5.56 -33.45
CA ASN A 474 -10.48 -5.37 -33.64
C ASN A 474 -9.76 -5.26 -32.29
N TRP A 475 -10.26 -4.44 -31.36
CA TRP A 475 -9.63 -4.22 -30.05
C TRP A 475 -9.76 -5.40 -29.09
N GLN A 476 -10.75 -6.27 -29.27
CA GLN A 476 -10.85 -7.56 -28.56
C GLN A 476 -9.79 -8.56 -29.05
N ASN A 477 -9.40 -8.49 -30.33
CA ASN A 477 -8.37 -9.37 -30.89
C ASN A 477 -6.94 -8.80 -30.73
N CYS A 478 -6.81 -7.49 -30.87
CA CYS A 478 -5.57 -6.72 -30.76
C CYS A 478 -5.72 -5.72 -29.61
N HIS A 479 -5.43 -6.17 -28.38
CA HIS A 479 -5.57 -5.32 -27.19
C HIS A 479 -4.72 -4.06 -27.34
N PHE A 480 -5.24 -2.93 -26.85
CA PHE A 480 -4.56 -1.63 -26.81
C PHE A 480 -4.25 -0.97 -28.15
N ASP A 481 -4.67 -1.52 -29.30
CA ASP A 481 -4.50 -0.86 -30.61
C ASP A 481 -5.13 0.55 -30.68
N TRP A 482 -6.03 0.86 -29.75
CA TRP A 482 -6.65 2.17 -29.58
C TRP A 482 -5.79 3.18 -28.80
N ALA A 483 -4.74 2.75 -28.08
CA ALA A 483 -4.02 3.60 -27.13
C ALA A 483 -3.32 4.80 -27.78
N THR A 484 -2.85 4.67 -29.03
CA THR A 484 -2.24 5.79 -29.79
C THR A 484 -3.18 6.97 -29.98
N ASP A 485 -4.48 6.76 -30.05
CA ASP A 485 -5.42 7.86 -30.29
C ASP A 485 -5.90 8.50 -28.98
N TYR A 486 -6.12 7.68 -27.95
CA TYR A 486 -6.89 8.08 -26.75
C TYR A 486 -6.06 8.31 -25.48
N VAL A 487 -4.81 7.82 -25.41
CA VAL A 487 -4.02 7.83 -24.17
C VAL A 487 -2.79 8.72 -24.30
N TYR A 488 -2.66 9.69 -23.41
CA TYR A 488 -1.60 10.69 -23.40
C TYR A 488 -0.89 10.73 -22.04
N GLY A 489 0.43 10.80 -22.08
CA GLY A 489 1.30 10.98 -20.92
C GLY A 489 2.34 12.06 -21.21
N ILE A 490 2.62 12.94 -20.26
CA ILE A 490 3.70 13.93 -20.36
C ILE A 490 4.68 13.70 -19.22
N GLU A 491 5.97 13.60 -19.53
CA GLU A 491 7.02 13.51 -18.53
C GLU A 491 8.24 14.33 -18.97
N LYS A 492 8.85 15.05 -18.03
CA LYS A 492 9.95 15.99 -18.29
C LYS A 492 11.32 15.33 -18.21
N ASP A 493 11.48 14.28 -17.39
CA ASP A 493 12.70 13.49 -17.33
C ASP A 493 12.72 12.44 -18.45
N TYR A 494 13.69 12.58 -19.36
CA TYR A 494 13.92 11.64 -20.45
C TYR A 494 14.09 10.18 -20.00
N ARG A 495 14.73 9.95 -18.84
CA ARG A 495 14.90 8.60 -18.28
C ARG A 495 13.54 7.99 -17.95
N LEU A 496 12.65 8.78 -17.36
CA LEU A 496 11.30 8.34 -16.99
C LEU A 496 10.39 8.17 -18.20
N VAL A 497 10.50 9.02 -19.22
CA VAL A 497 9.80 8.80 -20.50
C VAL A 497 10.18 7.45 -21.12
N LYS A 498 11.48 7.14 -21.17
CA LYS A 498 11.98 5.85 -21.68
C LYS A 498 11.42 4.69 -20.85
N VAL A 499 11.47 4.82 -19.51
CA VAL A 499 10.98 3.81 -18.57
C VAL A 499 9.47 3.60 -18.73
N GLY A 500 8.66 4.67 -18.79
CA GLY A 500 7.22 4.58 -18.99
C GLY A 500 6.85 4.00 -20.36
N LYS A 501 7.59 4.34 -21.41
CA LYS A 501 7.38 3.75 -22.74
C LYS A 501 7.71 2.26 -22.75
N VAL A 502 8.84 1.84 -22.16
CA VAL A 502 9.17 0.42 -21.97
C VAL A 502 8.12 -0.27 -21.12
N GLY A 503 7.67 0.35 -20.03
CA GLY A 503 6.60 -0.14 -19.17
C GLY A 503 5.32 -0.43 -19.94
N CYS A 504 4.88 0.47 -20.81
CA CYS A 504 3.74 0.21 -21.71
C CYS A 504 3.98 -1.10 -22.49
N TYR A 505 5.15 -1.24 -23.15
CA TYR A 505 5.44 -2.41 -24.01
C TYR A 505 5.40 -3.73 -23.24
N LEU A 506 5.92 -3.71 -22.01
CA LEU A 506 5.93 -4.85 -21.08
C LEU A 506 4.53 -5.20 -20.59
N HIS A 507 3.62 -4.23 -20.48
CA HIS A 507 2.20 -4.44 -20.16
C HIS A 507 1.34 -4.80 -21.38
N GLY A 508 1.96 -5.00 -22.56
CA GLY A 508 1.28 -5.41 -23.79
C GLY A 508 0.96 -4.26 -24.76
N ASP A 509 1.14 -3.01 -24.35
CA ASP A 509 0.85 -1.82 -25.16
C ASP A 509 2.12 -1.12 -25.67
N GLY A 510 2.25 -0.86 -26.97
CA GLY A 510 3.37 -0.06 -27.49
C GLY A 510 3.05 1.40 -27.77
N LEU A 511 1.77 1.75 -27.68
CA LEU A 511 1.14 2.71 -28.56
C LEU A 511 0.72 3.99 -27.85
N ALA A 512 0.53 3.97 -26.53
CA ALA A 512 0.22 5.17 -25.74
C ALA A 512 1.21 6.31 -25.97
N ASN A 513 0.72 7.56 -26.04
CA ASN A 513 1.54 8.74 -26.30
C ASN A 513 2.27 9.21 -25.05
N VAL A 514 3.42 8.61 -24.72
CA VAL A 514 4.31 9.13 -23.67
C VAL A 514 5.25 10.18 -24.29
N ILE A 515 4.99 11.45 -24.00
CA ILE A 515 5.62 12.62 -24.63
C ILE A 515 6.66 13.21 -23.67
N LEU A 516 7.91 13.35 -24.14
CA LEU A 516 8.93 14.12 -23.44
C LEU A 516 8.65 15.61 -23.63
N SER A 517 8.08 16.25 -22.61
CA SER A 517 7.79 17.68 -22.61
C SER A 517 7.52 18.18 -21.19
N ASP A 518 7.22 19.46 -21.04
CA ASP A 518 6.74 20.02 -19.78
C ASP A 518 5.20 19.97 -19.73
N GLY A 519 4.62 19.44 -18.64
CA GLY A 519 3.18 19.33 -18.42
C GLY A 519 2.44 20.68 -18.36
N LEU A 520 3.17 21.77 -18.08
CA LEU A 520 2.62 23.13 -18.03
C LEU A 520 2.83 23.94 -19.32
N ALA A 521 3.45 23.36 -20.35
CA ALA A 521 3.75 24.07 -21.59
C ALA A 521 2.50 24.59 -22.32
N ASN A 522 2.69 25.65 -23.12
CA ASN A 522 1.63 26.28 -23.90
C ASN A 522 1.09 25.34 -25.00
N PHE A 523 -0.24 25.24 -25.12
CA PHE A 523 -0.90 24.35 -26.06
C PHE A 523 -0.68 24.68 -27.55
N CYS A 524 -0.38 25.94 -27.89
CA CYS A 524 -0.20 26.39 -29.27
C CYS A 524 1.27 26.41 -29.71
N ASN A 525 2.13 26.96 -28.86
CA ASN A 525 3.52 27.28 -29.18
C ASN A 525 4.47 26.08 -28.98
N ASN A 526 4.09 25.11 -28.14
CA ASN A 526 4.90 23.92 -27.92
C ASN A 526 4.78 22.94 -29.11
N LYS A 527 5.92 22.65 -29.75
CA LYS A 527 6.00 21.73 -30.90
C LYS A 527 6.01 20.26 -30.51
N GLU A 528 6.32 19.95 -29.25
CA GLU A 528 6.38 18.58 -28.71
C GLU A 528 4.98 18.02 -28.43
N TYR A 529 4.01 18.90 -28.13
CA TYR A 529 2.60 18.51 -27.98
C TYR A 529 2.05 18.00 -29.32
N LYS A 530 1.29 16.91 -29.28
CA LYS A 530 0.74 16.22 -30.45
C LYS A 530 -0.75 15.91 -30.26
N GLY A 531 -1.45 15.56 -31.33
CA GLY A 531 -2.85 15.14 -31.29
C GLY A 531 -3.76 16.19 -30.64
N LYS A 532 -4.68 15.74 -29.78
CA LYS A 532 -5.65 16.57 -29.05
C LYS A 532 -5.00 17.56 -28.07
N LEU A 533 -3.76 17.31 -27.64
CA LEU A 533 -3.05 18.18 -26.71
C LEU A 533 -2.58 19.51 -27.37
N ARG A 534 -2.31 19.50 -28.68
CA ARG A 534 -1.83 20.69 -29.40
C ARG A 534 -2.95 21.48 -30.05
N LYS A 535 -3.10 22.75 -29.67
CA LYS A 535 -3.99 23.70 -30.35
C LYS A 535 -3.28 24.26 -31.59
N ARG A 536 -3.96 24.25 -32.74
CA ARG A 536 -3.41 24.82 -33.99
C ARG A 536 -3.58 26.32 -34.10
N VAL A 537 -4.58 26.87 -33.43
CA VAL A 537 -4.95 28.29 -33.44
C VAL A 537 -5.04 28.74 -31.99
N ASN A 538 -4.47 29.92 -31.72
CA ASN A 538 -4.68 30.61 -30.46
C ASN A 538 -6.00 31.40 -30.58
N ASP A 539 -7.05 30.91 -29.92
CA ASP A 539 -8.38 31.51 -29.85
C ASP A 539 -8.52 32.53 -28.71
N GLY A 540 -7.40 32.87 -28.04
CA GLY A 540 -7.37 33.72 -26.86
C GLY A 540 -7.87 33.03 -25.59
N GLN A 541 -8.41 31.81 -25.69
CA GLN A 541 -8.77 31.00 -24.54
C GLN A 541 -7.57 30.17 -24.08
N LYS A 542 -7.31 30.22 -22.78
CA LYS A 542 -6.23 29.43 -22.14
C LYS A 542 -6.56 27.94 -22.08
N ASP A 543 -7.82 27.57 -22.28
CA ASP A 543 -8.28 26.18 -22.17
C ASP A 543 -8.04 25.39 -23.47
N ASN A 544 -7.75 24.10 -23.31
CA ASN A 544 -7.69 23.09 -24.37
C ASN A 544 -9.03 22.33 -24.51
N GLN A 545 -9.61 21.91 -23.38
CA GLN A 545 -10.91 21.20 -23.27
C GLN A 545 -11.07 20.01 -24.22
N GLN A 546 -10.05 19.18 -24.41
CA GLN A 546 -10.12 18.01 -25.29
C GLN A 546 -10.19 16.66 -24.56
N PHE A 547 -9.96 16.62 -23.25
CA PHE A 547 -9.85 15.36 -22.51
C PHE A 547 -11.09 15.06 -21.68
N ASP A 548 -11.51 13.79 -21.68
CA ASP A 548 -12.63 13.33 -20.86
C ASP A 548 -12.16 12.99 -19.43
N ILE A 549 -10.88 12.59 -19.29
CA ILE A 549 -10.29 12.10 -18.05
C ILE A 549 -8.91 12.71 -17.83
N VAL A 550 -8.64 13.20 -16.61
CA VAL A 550 -7.30 13.55 -16.13
C VAL A 550 -6.95 12.69 -14.91
N LEU A 551 -5.84 11.96 -15.00
CA LEU A 551 -5.29 11.15 -13.91
C LEU A 551 -3.85 11.57 -13.74
N SER A 552 -3.48 12.09 -12.57
CA SER A 552 -2.09 12.56 -12.40
C SER A 552 -1.65 12.68 -10.95
N ASN A 553 -0.33 12.56 -10.75
CA ASN A 553 0.37 12.86 -9.51
C ASN A 553 1.45 13.91 -9.77
N PRO A 554 1.08 15.21 -9.90
CA PRO A 554 2.04 16.28 -10.15
C PRO A 554 3.06 16.46 -9.01
N PRO A 555 4.21 17.10 -9.28
CA PRO A 555 5.18 17.45 -8.25
C PRO A 555 4.57 18.37 -7.18
N TYR A 556 4.89 18.11 -5.90
CA TYR A 556 4.26 18.79 -4.75
C TYR A 556 4.82 20.16 -4.41
N SER A 557 6.07 20.45 -4.79
CA SER A 557 6.66 21.79 -4.78
C SER A 557 7.99 21.79 -5.55
N VAL A 558 8.37 22.94 -6.09
CA VAL A 558 9.69 23.14 -6.73
C VAL A 558 10.25 24.48 -6.25
N SER A 559 11.35 24.47 -5.52
CA SER A 559 11.97 25.68 -4.97
C SER A 559 12.33 26.70 -6.06
N SER A 560 12.00 27.98 -5.85
CA SER A 560 12.29 29.08 -6.79
C SER A 560 11.77 28.83 -8.22
N PHE A 561 10.60 28.20 -8.32
CA PHE A 561 9.96 27.85 -9.58
C PHE A 561 9.84 29.07 -10.50
N ARG A 562 9.30 30.20 -10.02
CA ARG A 562 9.06 31.38 -10.87
C ARG A 562 10.33 31.93 -11.53
N GLN A 563 11.44 32.02 -10.79
CA GLN A 563 12.71 32.52 -11.34
C GLN A 563 13.24 31.63 -12.47
N THR A 564 13.05 30.31 -12.34
CA THR A 564 13.54 29.33 -13.31
C THR A 564 12.60 29.13 -14.50
N THR A 565 11.32 29.55 -14.39
CA THR A 565 10.30 29.30 -15.41
C THR A 565 9.75 30.54 -16.11
N ARG A 566 10.20 31.76 -15.77
CA ARG A 566 9.70 33.02 -16.36
C ARG A 566 9.83 33.11 -17.89
N ASP A 567 10.79 32.39 -18.46
CA ASP A 567 11.05 32.37 -19.90
C ASP A 567 10.19 31.30 -20.62
N TYR A 568 9.47 30.45 -19.85
CA TYR A 568 8.71 29.31 -20.34
C TYR A 568 7.19 29.47 -20.15
N TYR A 569 6.75 30.16 -19.08
CA TYR A 569 5.34 30.43 -18.79
C TYR A 569 5.10 31.92 -18.58
N THR A 570 3.92 32.38 -18.99
CA THR A 570 3.50 33.77 -18.91
C THR A 570 2.09 33.90 -18.35
N GLU A 571 1.66 35.13 -18.09
CA GLU A 571 0.27 35.45 -17.75
C GLU A 571 -0.73 35.13 -18.86
N GLN A 572 -0.26 34.89 -20.09
CA GLN A 572 -1.10 34.43 -21.19
C GLN A 572 -1.42 32.94 -21.07
N ASP A 573 -0.62 32.17 -20.34
CA ASP A 573 -0.77 30.72 -20.18
C ASP A 573 -1.63 30.34 -18.97
N PHE A 574 -1.50 31.09 -17.87
CA PHE A 574 -2.18 30.80 -16.61
C PHE A 574 -2.79 32.05 -15.99
N GLU A 575 -3.99 31.95 -15.44
CA GLU A 575 -4.64 32.97 -14.60
C GLU A 575 -3.91 33.13 -13.26
N LEU A 576 -3.43 32.02 -12.70
CA LEU A 576 -2.70 32.02 -11.43
C LEU A 576 -1.29 32.61 -11.53
N TYR A 577 -0.75 32.82 -12.74
CA TYR A 577 0.64 33.27 -12.94
C TYR A 577 0.97 34.56 -12.19
N ASN A 578 0.04 35.51 -12.17
CA ASN A 578 0.21 36.80 -11.50
C ASN A 578 0.11 36.72 -9.97
N SER A 579 -0.26 35.56 -9.42
CA SER A 579 -0.26 35.29 -7.97
C SER A 579 1.07 34.70 -7.48
N LEU A 580 2.00 34.36 -8.39
CA LEU A 580 3.33 33.86 -8.03
C LEU A 580 4.27 35.00 -7.61
N THR A 581 5.17 34.70 -6.68
CA THR A 581 6.29 35.57 -6.29
C THR A 581 7.61 34.96 -6.77
N ASP A 582 8.70 35.72 -6.75
CA ASP A 582 10.00 35.22 -7.23
C ASP A 582 10.55 34.05 -6.39
N ASN A 583 10.08 33.91 -5.15
CA ASN A 583 10.41 32.82 -4.24
C ASN A 583 9.32 31.73 -4.17
N SER A 584 8.28 31.82 -5.02
CA SER A 584 7.19 30.84 -5.03
C SER A 584 7.68 29.44 -5.39
N SER A 585 7.12 28.46 -4.70
CA SER A 585 7.42 27.03 -4.89
C SER A 585 6.19 26.18 -5.22
N GLU A 586 5.02 26.82 -5.29
CA GLU A 586 3.68 26.21 -5.35
C GLU A 586 3.27 25.78 -6.79
N ILE A 587 4.12 25.03 -7.49
CA ILE A 587 3.87 24.57 -8.87
C ILE A 587 2.57 23.75 -8.99
N GLU A 588 2.22 23.01 -7.94
CA GLU A 588 1.00 22.20 -7.83
C GLU A 588 -0.28 23.03 -8.00
N CYS A 589 -0.25 24.32 -7.65
CA CYS A 589 -1.38 25.24 -7.88
C CYS A 589 -1.60 25.47 -9.39
N LEU A 590 -0.54 25.53 -10.20
CA LEU A 590 -0.67 25.64 -11.65
C LEU A 590 -1.21 24.35 -12.28
N PHE A 591 -0.91 23.19 -11.70
CA PHE A 591 -1.46 21.91 -12.16
C PHE A 591 -2.97 21.78 -11.86
N VAL A 592 -3.48 22.42 -10.81
CA VAL A 592 -4.93 22.57 -10.59
C VAL A 592 -5.58 23.34 -11.75
N GLU A 593 -4.98 24.47 -12.16
CA GLU A 593 -5.46 25.21 -13.33
C GLU A 593 -5.30 24.40 -14.63
N ARG A 594 -4.18 23.70 -14.82
CA ARG A 594 -3.94 22.83 -15.98
C ARG A 594 -4.99 21.72 -16.10
N THR A 595 -5.42 21.16 -14.97
CA THR A 595 -6.51 20.18 -14.91
C THR A 595 -7.82 20.78 -15.45
N LYS A 596 -8.15 22.03 -15.08
CA LYS A 596 -9.30 22.78 -15.61
C LYS A 596 -9.18 23.04 -17.11
N GLN A 597 -7.98 23.44 -17.55
CA GLN A 597 -7.72 23.76 -18.95
C GLN A 597 -7.83 22.54 -19.87
N LEU A 598 -7.47 21.33 -19.41
CA LEU A 598 -7.47 20.11 -20.23
C LEU A 598 -8.84 19.45 -20.36
N LEU A 599 -9.63 19.44 -19.27
CA LEU A 599 -10.90 18.72 -19.23
C LEU A 599 -12.01 19.39 -20.04
N LYS A 600 -12.75 18.57 -20.79
CA LYS A 600 -14.07 18.90 -21.34
C LYS A 600 -15.08 19.13 -20.21
N ASP A 601 -16.13 19.87 -20.48
CA ASP A 601 -17.27 19.96 -19.57
C ASP A 601 -17.86 18.58 -19.29
N GLY A 602 -18.13 18.29 -18.01
CA GLY A 602 -18.54 16.96 -17.54
C GLY A 602 -17.39 15.95 -17.38
N GLY A 603 -16.19 16.25 -17.91
CA GLY A 603 -15.00 15.42 -17.75
C GLY A 603 -14.61 15.23 -16.28
N VAL A 604 -13.94 14.13 -15.97
CA VAL A 604 -13.62 13.74 -14.58
C VAL A 604 -12.13 13.72 -14.33
N ALA A 605 -11.71 13.99 -13.09
CA ALA A 605 -10.32 13.90 -12.71
C ALA A 605 -10.11 13.16 -11.38
N GLY A 606 -8.99 12.47 -11.28
CA GLY A 606 -8.42 11.97 -10.04
C GLY A 606 -6.97 12.47 -9.93
N VAL A 607 -6.75 13.51 -9.13
CA VAL A 607 -5.44 14.17 -9.03
C VAL A 607 -4.93 14.13 -7.60
N ILE A 608 -3.69 13.69 -7.43
CA ILE A 608 -3.00 13.66 -6.13
C ILE A 608 -2.33 15.02 -5.90
N LEU A 609 -2.60 15.65 -4.76
CA LEU A 609 -2.06 16.96 -4.37
C LEU A 609 -1.58 16.91 -2.91
N PRO A 610 -0.64 17.77 -2.51
CA PRO A 610 -0.31 17.91 -1.10
C PRO A 610 -1.52 18.47 -0.32
N SER A 611 -1.72 18.00 0.91
CA SER A 611 -2.83 18.44 1.77
C SER A 611 -2.88 19.96 2.02
N SER A 612 -1.75 20.66 1.84
CA SER A 612 -1.66 22.12 1.88
C SER A 612 -2.63 22.83 0.94
N ILE A 613 -3.02 22.21 -0.18
CA ILE A 613 -3.99 22.77 -1.14
C ILE A 613 -5.33 23.13 -0.48
N LEU A 614 -5.69 22.43 0.61
CA LEU A 614 -6.96 22.62 1.30
C LEU A 614 -6.97 23.80 2.27
N SER A 615 -5.82 24.25 2.78
CA SER A 615 -5.76 25.18 3.91
C SER A 615 -4.79 26.36 3.79
N ASN A 616 -3.73 26.27 2.99
CA ASN A 616 -2.74 27.34 2.92
C ASN A 616 -3.30 28.59 2.24
N SER A 617 -2.78 29.77 2.57
CA SER A 617 -3.21 31.07 2.02
C SER A 617 -2.41 31.47 0.77
N GLY A 618 -2.67 32.66 0.20
CA GLY A 618 -1.95 33.14 -0.99
C GLY A 618 -2.43 32.48 -2.29
N ILE A 619 -1.51 31.98 -3.11
CA ILE A 619 -1.86 31.31 -4.39
C ILE A 619 -2.74 30.08 -4.17
N TYR A 620 -2.59 29.37 -3.05
CA TYR A 620 -3.45 28.25 -2.68
C TYR A 620 -4.92 28.66 -2.55
N THR A 621 -5.20 29.86 -2.02
CA THR A 621 -6.56 30.43 -2.01
C THR A 621 -7.09 30.56 -3.42
N LYS A 622 -6.28 31.07 -4.36
CA LYS A 622 -6.65 31.21 -5.78
C LYS A 622 -6.84 29.87 -6.49
N ALA A 623 -6.03 28.87 -6.17
CA ALA A 623 -6.24 27.51 -6.65
C ALA A 623 -7.58 26.93 -6.15
N ARG A 624 -7.95 27.16 -4.88
CA ARG A 624 -9.28 26.77 -4.35
C ARG A 624 -10.43 27.53 -5.02
N GLU A 625 -10.23 28.78 -5.42
CA GLU A 625 -11.22 29.52 -6.23
C GLU A 625 -11.48 28.78 -7.56
N ILE A 626 -10.42 28.33 -8.25
CA ILE A 626 -10.56 27.52 -9.47
C ILE A 626 -11.32 26.21 -9.17
N ILE A 627 -10.95 25.50 -8.11
CA ILE A 627 -11.60 24.23 -7.73
C ILE A 627 -13.11 24.45 -7.53
N LEU A 628 -13.49 25.41 -6.70
CA LEU A 628 -14.89 25.65 -6.32
C LEU A 628 -15.75 26.23 -7.45
N GLN A 629 -15.16 27.00 -8.37
CA GLN A 629 -15.86 27.58 -9.51
C GLN A 629 -16.08 26.57 -10.63
N TYR A 630 -15.02 25.83 -10.97
CA TYR A 630 -14.96 25.07 -12.22
C TYR A 630 -15.14 23.57 -12.04
N PHE A 631 -15.30 23.08 -10.81
CA PHE A 631 -15.52 21.66 -10.53
C PHE A 631 -16.62 21.42 -9.49
N ASP A 632 -17.31 20.30 -9.65
CA ASP A 632 -17.94 19.60 -8.53
C ASP A 632 -16.88 18.77 -7.81
N ILE A 633 -16.82 18.89 -6.48
CA ILE A 633 -15.95 18.06 -5.64
C ILE A 633 -16.74 16.81 -5.26
N VAL A 634 -16.47 15.71 -5.94
CA VAL A 634 -17.20 14.45 -5.74
C VAL A 634 -16.69 13.73 -4.49
N ALA A 635 -15.37 13.66 -4.34
CA ALA A 635 -14.73 13.07 -3.17
C ALA A 635 -13.35 13.67 -2.88
N ILE A 636 -12.93 13.57 -1.63
CA ILE A 636 -11.56 13.84 -1.19
C ILE A 636 -11.06 12.65 -0.38
N ALA A 637 -9.96 12.03 -0.81
CA ALA A 637 -9.31 10.96 -0.06
C ALA A 637 -8.02 11.45 0.59
N GLU A 638 -7.95 11.44 1.92
CA GLU A 638 -6.78 11.80 2.72
C GLU A 638 -5.86 10.58 2.91
N LEU A 639 -4.66 10.68 2.35
CA LEU A 639 -3.63 9.64 2.35
C LEU A 639 -2.51 10.05 3.31
N GLY A 640 -2.22 9.16 4.26
CA GLY A 640 -1.19 9.36 5.27
C GLY A 640 0.24 9.27 4.71
N SER A 641 1.21 9.52 5.58
CA SER A 641 2.62 9.57 5.22
C SER A 641 3.24 8.22 4.84
N ASN A 642 2.59 7.09 5.16
CA ASN A 642 3.10 5.77 4.76
C ASN A 642 2.59 5.33 3.38
N THR A 643 1.79 6.17 2.71
CA THR A 643 1.25 5.84 1.39
C THR A 643 2.32 5.84 0.30
N PHE A 644 3.31 6.73 0.40
CA PHE A 644 4.41 6.89 -0.57
C PHE A 644 5.78 6.64 0.09
N MET A 645 6.67 5.94 -0.62
CA MET A 645 7.93 5.40 -0.08
C MET A 645 8.92 6.46 0.49
N ALA A 646 8.82 7.72 0.08
CA ALA A 646 9.87 8.73 0.29
C ALA A 646 9.39 10.13 0.71
N THR A 647 8.14 10.29 1.16
CA THR A 647 7.64 11.59 1.65
C THR A 647 6.87 11.46 2.96
N ASN A 648 7.12 12.41 3.87
CA ASN A 648 6.33 12.57 5.08
C ASN A 648 5.14 13.52 4.88
N THR A 649 4.95 14.05 3.67
CA THR A 649 3.86 14.97 3.36
C THR A 649 2.56 14.21 3.22
N ASN A 650 1.57 14.55 4.02
CA ASN A 650 0.20 14.05 3.84
C ASN A 650 -0.35 14.59 2.52
N THR A 651 -0.99 13.70 1.77
CA THR A 651 -1.52 14.01 0.43
C THR A 651 -3.03 13.80 0.41
N VAL A 652 -3.67 14.42 -0.57
CA VAL A 652 -5.09 14.24 -0.83
C VAL A 652 -5.28 13.87 -2.29
N VAL A 653 -6.20 12.95 -2.55
CA VAL A 653 -6.71 12.73 -3.89
C VAL A 653 -8.00 13.54 -4.06
N MET A 654 -7.99 14.45 -5.02
CA MET A 654 -9.16 15.22 -5.41
C MET A 654 -9.88 14.49 -6.54
N PHE A 655 -11.11 14.04 -6.28
CA PHE A 655 -12.00 13.48 -7.29
C PHE A 655 -12.97 14.56 -7.76
N LEU A 656 -12.77 15.03 -8.99
CA LEU A 656 -13.41 16.22 -9.52
C LEU A 656 -14.25 15.90 -10.76
N ARG A 657 -15.35 16.64 -10.96
CA ARG A 657 -16.09 16.69 -12.23
C ARG A 657 -16.10 18.12 -12.75
N ARG A 658 -15.69 18.32 -13.99
CA ARG A 658 -15.58 19.62 -14.65
C ARG A 658 -16.97 20.23 -14.90
N ARG A 659 -17.17 21.47 -14.48
CA ARG A 659 -18.35 22.29 -14.78
C ARG A 659 -18.14 23.09 -16.07
N ASP A 660 -19.20 23.61 -16.66
CA ASP A 660 -19.07 24.62 -17.70
C ASP A 660 -18.47 25.94 -17.15
N ASN A 661 -17.70 26.66 -17.98
CA ASN A 661 -17.04 27.93 -17.59
C ASN A 661 -18.06 29.03 -17.24
N TYR A 662 -19.22 29.06 -17.88
CA TYR A 662 -20.24 30.08 -17.63
C TYR A 662 -21.02 29.83 -16.34
N PHE A 663 -20.98 28.63 -15.76
CA PHE A 663 -21.68 28.32 -14.51
C PHE A 663 -21.31 29.29 -13.37
N ALA A 664 -20.02 29.45 -13.08
CA ALA A 664 -19.55 30.36 -12.03
C ALA A 664 -19.76 31.83 -12.42
N ILE A 665 -19.55 32.19 -13.69
CA ILE A 665 -19.73 33.55 -14.22
C ILE A 665 -21.19 33.99 -14.06
N ASN A 666 -22.14 33.17 -14.50
CA ASN A 666 -23.57 33.45 -14.40
C ASN A 666 -24.03 33.52 -12.94
N THR A 667 -23.49 32.65 -12.08
CA THR A 667 -23.75 32.68 -10.64
C THR A 667 -23.28 34.00 -10.03
N LYS A 668 -22.08 34.47 -10.39
CA LYS A 668 -21.55 35.75 -9.94
C LYS A 668 -22.42 36.91 -10.41
N VAL A 669 -22.83 36.94 -11.68
CA VAL A 669 -23.73 37.97 -12.21
C VAL A 669 -25.08 37.98 -11.48
N ALA A 670 -25.61 36.81 -11.13
CA ALA A 670 -26.83 36.69 -10.34
C ALA A 670 -26.66 37.24 -8.92
N VAL A 671 -25.56 36.91 -8.25
CA VAL A 671 -25.20 37.47 -6.93
C VAL A 671 -25.03 38.99 -6.99
N ASP A 672 -24.29 39.51 -7.97
CA ASP A 672 -24.11 40.95 -8.16
C ASP A 672 -25.45 41.65 -8.45
N THR A 673 -26.37 40.98 -9.12
CA THR A 673 -27.74 41.50 -9.35
C THR A 673 -28.56 41.50 -8.07
N TYR A 674 -28.44 40.46 -7.24
CA TYR A 674 -29.05 40.43 -5.92
C TYR A 674 -28.54 41.56 -5.02
N PHE A 675 -27.22 41.79 -4.93
CA PHE A 675 -26.68 42.89 -4.12
C PHE A 675 -27.09 44.30 -4.62
N ARG A 676 -27.50 44.43 -5.88
CA ARG A 676 -28.05 45.69 -6.45
C ARG A 676 -29.55 45.86 -6.26
N THR A 677 -30.32 44.77 -6.34
CA THR A 677 -31.80 44.81 -6.39
C THR A 677 -32.48 44.32 -5.12
N LEU A 678 -31.75 43.57 -4.29
CA LEU A 678 -32.20 42.88 -3.06
C LEU A 678 -33.33 41.86 -3.30
N ASN A 679 -33.53 41.43 -4.55
CA ASN A 679 -34.52 40.44 -4.92
C ASN A 679 -33.90 39.02 -4.87
N ASP A 680 -34.23 38.24 -3.84
CA ASP A 680 -33.68 36.90 -3.60
C ASP A 680 -34.37 35.84 -4.49
N VAL A 681 -33.98 35.84 -5.76
CA VAL A 681 -34.52 34.91 -6.77
C VAL A 681 -33.83 33.55 -6.72
N THR A 682 -34.44 32.55 -7.36
CA THR A 682 -33.82 31.22 -7.50
C THR A 682 -32.54 31.31 -8.34
N ILE A 683 -31.44 30.75 -7.82
CA ILE A 683 -30.14 30.69 -8.51
C ILE A 683 -29.68 29.22 -8.53
N ASN A 684 -29.37 28.68 -9.72
CA ASN A 684 -28.91 27.29 -9.92
C ASN A 684 -29.80 26.23 -9.25
N GLY A 685 -31.12 26.43 -9.26
CA GLY A 685 -32.09 25.52 -8.63
C GLY A 685 -32.21 25.67 -7.11
N ILE A 686 -31.53 26.63 -6.50
CA ILE A 686 -31.66 26.95 -5.07
C ILE A 686 -32.67 28.08 -4.93
N GLU A 687 -33.84 27.79 -4.37
CA GLU A 687 -34.83 28.80 -4.00
C GLU A 687 -34.30 29.67 -2.85
N THR A 688 -34.46 30.99 -2.95
CA THR A 688 -34.08 32.00 -1.94
C THR A 688 -32.69 31.74 -1.32
N PRO A 689 -31.61 31.74 -2.14
CA PRO A 689 -30.27 31.40 -1.68
C PRO A 689 -29.73 32.38 -0.64
N ALA A 690 -30.07 33.68 -0.71
CA ALA A 690 -29.61 34.65 0.28
C ALA A 690 -30.27 34.42 1.65
N LEU A 691 -31.57 34.10 1.69
CA LEU A 691 -32.25 33.69 2.92
C LEU A 691 -31.57 32.47 3.57
N LYS A 692 -31.24 31.45 2.77
CA LYS A 692 -30.53 30.24 3.24
C LYS A 692 -29.13 30.56 3.74
N TYR A 693 -28.41 31.45 3.06
CA TYR A 693 -27.10 31.92 3.46
C TYR A 693 -27.15 32.64 4.81
N VAL A 694 -28.10 33.57 5.00
CA VAL A 694 -28.28 34.28 6.27
C VAL A 694 -28.59 33.30 7.40
N ALA A 695 -29.52 32.37 7.19
CA ALA A 695 -29.85 31.36 8.19
C ALA A 695 -28.63 30.50 8.61
N TYR A 696 -27.70 30.25 7.68
CA TYR A 696 -26.52 29.42 7.92
C TYR A 696 -25.34 30.19 8.52
N VAL A 697 -25.03 31.38 7.99
CA VAL A 697 -23.82 32.16 8.34
C VAL A 697 -24.09 33.21 9.41
N TRP A 698 -25.26 33.86 9.37
CA TRP A 698 -25.67 34.92 10.27
C TRP A 698 -26.70 34.41 11.29
N GLU A 699 -26.38 33.25 11.88
CA GLU A 699 -27.26 32.50 12.79
C GLU A 699 -27.84 33.41 13.90
N GLY A 700 -29.17 33.46 13.97
CA GLY A 700 -29.89 34.32 14.94
C GLY A 700 -30.30 35.70 14.42
N LEU A 701 -29.95 36.06 13.18
CA LEU A 701 -30.51 37.22 12.47
C LEU A 701 -31.64 36.81 11.53
N ASP A 702 -32.66 37.67 11.44
CA ASP A 702 -33.68 37.55 10.40
C ASP A 702 -33.13 38.08 9.07
N TYR A 703 -33.65 37.59 7.94
CA TYR A 703 -33.26 38.09 6.62
C TYR A 703 -33.45 39.61 6.48
N ALA A 704 -34.51 40.16 7.09
CA ALA A 704 -34.76 41.60 7.12
C ALA A 704 -33.65 42.38 7.85
N ASP A 705 -33.02 41.80 8.89
CA ASP A 705 -31.89 42.41 9.59
C ASP A 705 -30.66 42.46 8.66
N TYR A 706 -30.38 41.36 7.96
CA TYR A 706 -29.28 41.31 6.99
C TYR A 706 -29.47 42.30 5.82
N VAL A 707 -30.71 42.50 5.36
CA VAL A 707 -31.02 43.50 4.31
C VAL A 707 -30.60 44.91 4.73
N THR A 708 -30.67 45.27 6.03
CA THR A 708 -30.22 46.60 6.46
C THR A 708 -28.70 46.77 6.35
N LEU A 709 -27.91 45.69 6.50
CA LEU A 709 -26.48 45.69 6.18
C LEU A 709 -26.25 45.97 4.69
N LEU A 710 -27.00 45.29 3.80
CA LEU A 710 -26.90 45.46 2.35
C LEU A 710 -27.24 46.89 1.89
N GLN A 711 -28.16 47.54 2.60
CA GLN A 711 -28.51 48.96 2.40
C GLN A 711 -27.51 49.94 3.01
N LYS A 712 -26.35 49.47 3.47
CA LYS A 712 -25.31 50.25 4.16
C LYS A 712 -25.82 50.95 5.44
N SER A 713 -26.87 50.42 6.07
CA SER A 713 -27.49 50.95 7.29
C SER A 713 -27.74 49.83 8.32
N PRO A 714 -26.68 49.17 8.84
CA PRO A 714 -26.84 48.02 9.74
C PRO A 714 -27.59 48.42 11.02
N ASN A 715 -28.61 47.64 11.37
CA ASN A 715 -29.40 47.85 12.59
C ASN A 715 -28.64 47.35 13.83
N ASP A 716 -29.22 47.53 15.02
CA ASP A 716 -28.53 47.19 16.27
C ASP A 716 -28.29 45.68 16.43
N LYS A 717 -29.18 44.84 15.88
CA LYS A 717 -28.97 43.38 15.86
C LYS A 717 -27.76 43.00 15.01
N VAL A 718 -27.64 43.55 13.79
CA VAL A 718 -26.46 43.34 12.92
C VAL A 718 -25.20 43.84 13.61
N LYS A 719 -25.22 45.04 14.20
CA LYS A 719 -24.06 45.62 14.88
C LYS A 719 -23.59 44.79 16.08
N ALA A 720 -24.51 44.14 16.77
CA ALA A 720 -24.22 43.26 17.90
C ALA A 720 -23.80 41.84 17.48
N HIS A 721 -23.98 41.46 16.22
CA HIS A 721 -23.65 40.12 15.73
C HIS A 721 -22.13 39.91 15.62
N GLU A 722 -21.67 38.72 16.00
CA GLU A 722 -20.25 38.37 16.08
C GLU A 722 -19.49 38.61 14.77
N VAL A 723 -20.08 38.18 13.64
CA VAL A 723 -19.49 38.34 12.30
C VAL A 723 -19.26 39.82 11.95
N TYR A 724 -20.20 40.70 12.29
CA TYR A 724 -20.06 42.14 12.03
C TYR A 724 -19.00 42.78 12.93
N ILE A 725 -18.92 42.37 14.21
CA ILE A 725 -17.89 42.81 15.15
C ILE A 725 -16.49 42.41 14.62
N GLU A 726 -16.35 41.19 14.09
CA GLU A 726 -15.09 40.71 13.52
C GLU A 726 -14.67 41.52 12.29
N TYR A 727 -15.59 41.81 11.37
CA TYR A 727 -15.34 42.71 10.24
C TYR A 727 -14.84 44.08 10.70
N ARG A 728 -15.52 44.69 11.67
CA ARG A 728 -15.15 46.01 12.21
C ARG A 728 -13.79 46.00 12.91
N LYS A 729 -13.39 44.87 13.48
CA LYS A 729 -12.08 44.72 14.13
C LYS A 729 -10.93 44.68 13.11
N LYS A 730 -11.12 44.03 11.95
CA LYS A 730 -10.04 43.81 10.97
C LYS A 730 -9.92 44.91 9.92
N LEU A 731 -11.05 45.51 9.51
CA LEU A 731 -11.07 46.54 8.48
C LEU A 731 -10.72 47.91 9.10
N SER A 732 -9.49 48.39 8.86
CA SER A 732 -8.94 49.63 9.44
C SER A 732 -8.96 50.80 8.45
N SER A 733 -10.13 51.12 7.89
CA SER A 733 -10.32 52.30 7.02
C SER A 733 -10.67 53.56 7.83
N LYS A 734 -10.32 54.75 7.31
CA LYS A 734 -10.65 56.06 7.90
C LYS A 734 -12.12 56.48 7.73
N SER A 735 -12.93 55.78 6.93
CA SER A 735 -14.36 56.09 6.77
C SER A 735 -15.27 54.86 6.86
N ASP A 736 -16.40 55.01 7.55
CA ASP A 736 -17.42 53.97 7.72
C ASP A 736 -18.01 53.49 6.39
N VAL A 737 -18.14 54.39 5.41
CA VAL A 737 -18.66 54.06 4.07
C VAL A 737 -17.77 53.04 3.37
N LYS A 738 -16.44 53.23 3.40
CA LYS A 738 -15.49 52.30 2.78
C LYS A 738 -15.47 50.95 3.48
N ILE A 739 -15.58 50.93 4.81
CA ILE A 739 -15.66 49.68 5.58
C ILE A 739 -16.91 48.89 5.16
N LEU A 740 -18.06 49.55 5.04
CA LEU A 740 -19.29 48.88 4.60
C LEU A 740 -19.15 48.36 3.16
N GLU A 741 -18.51 49.10 2.25
CA GLU A 741 -18.24 48.64 0.88
C GLU A 741 -17.35 47.39 0.83
N GLU A 742 -16.31 47.34 1.65
CA GLU A 742 -15.46 46.16 1.81
C GLU A 742 -16.23 44.97 2.39
N ILE A 743 -17.06 45.19 3.42
CA ILE A 743 -17.95 44.15 3.98
C ILE A 743 -18.89 43.60 2.91
N LEU A 744 -19.54 44.46 2.13
CA LEU A 744 -20.45 44.03 1.06
C LEU A 744 -19.74 43.23 -0.02
N SER A 745 -18.50 43.60 -0.36
CA SER A 745 -17.69 42.82 -1.31
C SER A 745 -17.35 41.44 -0.77
N ILE A 746 -17.01 41.32 0.52
CA ILE A 746 -16.72 40.03 1.16
C ILE A 746 -18.00 39.18 1.25
N GLU A 747 -19.13 39.78 1.62
CA GLU A 747 -20.42 39.10 1.70
C GLU A 747 -20.92 38.62 0.33
N ALA A 748 -20.75 39.42 -0.72
CA ALA A 748 -21.06 39.00 -2.09
C ALA A 748 -20.20 37.80 -2.50
N GLU A 749 -18.90 37.82 -2.16
CA GLU A 749 -18.02 36.69 -2.40
C GLU A 749 -18.47 35.45 -1.60
N LYS A 750 -18.75 35.58 -0.30
CA LYS A 750 -19.23 34.49 0.53
C LYS A 750 -20.53 33.89 0.00
N LEU A 751 -21.49 34.72 -0.42
CA LEU A 751 -22.75 34.25 -1.01
C LEU A 751 -22.51 33.48 -2.31
N LEU A 752 -21.62 33.96 -3.18
CA LEU A 752 -21.24 33.25 -4.41
C LEU A 752 -20.75 31.84 -4.10
N TYR A 753 -19.76 31.68 -3.23
CA TYR A 753 -19.22 30.36 -2.91
C TYR A 753 -20.16 29.51 -2.07
N PHE A 754 -21.04 30.12 -1.26
CA PHE A 754 -22.14 29.40 -0.61
C PHE A 754 -23.06 28.77 -1.65
N ILE A 755 -23.51 29.52 -2.66
CA ILE A 755 -24.36 29.00 -3.75
C ILE A 755 -23.66 27.89 -4.53
N LEU A 756 -22.37 28.04 -4.84
CA LEU A 756 -21.59 27.02 -5.54
C LEU A 756 -21.41 25.73 -4.71
N ALA A 757 -21.34 25.84 -3.38
CA ALA A 757 -21.13 24.72 -2.46
C ALA A 757 -22.42 24.06 -1.96
N TYR A 758 -23.52 24.81 -1.85
CA TYR A 758 -24.77 24.39 -1.21
C TYR A 758 -25.36 23.05 -1.70
N PRO A 759 -25.40 22.75 -3.01
CA PRO A 759 -26.01 21.50 -3.47
C PRO A 759 -25.08 20.28 -3.32
N GLN A 760 -23.82 20.46 -2.97
CA GLN A 760 -22.80 19.41 -3.04
C GLN A 760 -22.67 18.64 -1.72
N LYS A 761 -22.68 17.30 -1.81
CA LYS A 761 -22.19 16.40 -0.76
C LYS A 761 -20.92 15.70 -1.24
N VAL A 762 -19.89 15.75 -0.43
CA VAL A 762 -18.56 15.21 -0.73
C VAL A 762 -18.35 13.91 0.04
N VAL A 763 -17.88 12.87 -0.64
CA VAL A 763 -17.39 11.65 0.03
C VAL A 763 -15.98 11.90 0.56
N ILE A 764 -15.78 11.68 1.85
CA ILE A 764 -14.46 11.79 2.49
C ILE A 764 -13.95 10.40 2.79
N VAL A 765 -12.76 10.09 2.28
CA VAL A 765 -12.03 8.86 2.59
C VAL A 765 -10.81 9.21 3.43
N LYS A 766 -10.56 8.50 4.53
CA LYS A 766 -9.38 8.67 5.38
C LYS A 766 -8.67 7.34 5.52
N SER A 767 -7.41 7.32 5.13
CA SER A 767 -6.56 6.13 5.28
C SER A 767 -6.29 5.77 6.74
N GLY A 768 -6.27 6.76 7.64
CA GLY A 768 -5.93 6.59 9.05
C GLY A 768 -4.44 6.85 9.31
N GLU A 769 -3.94 6.42 10.46
CA GLU A 769 -2.53 6.61 10.83
C GLU A 769 -1.83 5.28 11.17
N LYS A 770 -0.53 5.21 10.89
CA LYS A 770 0.36 4.12 11.29
C LYS A 770 -0.18 2.74 10.86
N ASP A 771 -0.44 1.84 11.80
CA ASP A 771 -0.90 0.47 11.50
C ASP A 771 -2.32 0.45 10.92
N VAL A 772 -3.16 1.43 11.25
CA VAL A 772 -4.50 1.56 10.66
C VAL A 772 -4.39 1.91 9.18
N GLU A 773 -3.50 2.86 8.86
CA GLU A 773 -3.18 3.26 7.49
C GLU A 773 -2.71 2.05 6.67
N LYS A 774 -1.69 1.33 7.13
CA LYS A 774 -1.14 0.19 6.39
C LYS A 774 -2.19 -0.91 6.15
N ARG A 775 -3.05 -1.19 7.13
CA ARG A 775 -4.14 -2.18 6.99
C ARG A 775 -5.16 -1.73 5.95
N PHE A 776 -5.51 -0.45 5.96
CA PHE A 776 -6.45 0.12 4.99
C PHE A 776 -5.87 0.11 3.56
N LEU A 777 -4.59 0.49 3.41
CA LEU A 777 -3.88 0.43 2.14
C LEU A 777 -3.68 -1.00 1.63
N GLY A 778 -3.48 -1.97 2.54
CA GLY A 778 -3.25 -3.39 2.23
C GLY A 778 -1.77 -3.75 2.00
N TYR A 779 -0.87 -2.76 2.04
CA TYR A 779 0.56 -2.95 1.78
C TYR A 779 1.44 -2.16 2.76
N GLU A 780 2.74 -2.52 2.80
CA GLU A 780 3.77 -1.75 3.47
C GLU A 780 5.07 -1.70 2.66
N PHE A 781 5.85 -0.63 2.86
CA PHE A 781 7.18 -0.51 2.29
C PHE A 781 8.21 -1.21 3.18
N SER A 782 9.07 -2.02 2.56
CA SER A 782 10.19 -2.66 3.23
C SER A 782 11.51 -2.16 2.64
N ASN A 783 12.42 -1.75 3.53
CA ASN A 783 13.81 -1.40 3.19
C ASN A 783 14.77 -2.53 3.58
N ARG A 784 14.25 -3.71 3.93
CA ARG A 784 15.07 -4.84 4.38
C ARG A 784 15.82 -5.42 3.19
N ARG A 785 17.14 -5.56 3.33
CA ARG A 785 18.01 -6.11 2.29
C ARG A 785 17.56 -7.49 1.82
N GLY A 786 17.30 -7.66 0.53
CA GLY A 786 16.76 -8.89 -0.08
C GLY A 786 15.24 -9.02 -0.01
N ASN A 787 14.54 -8.01 0.49
CA ASN A 787 13.08 -7.93 0.57
C ASN A 787 12.63 -6.47 0.42
N GLU A 788 13.32 -5.69 -0.41
CA GLU A 788 13.00 -4.29 -0.67
C GLU A 788 11.69 -4.13 -1.46
N GLY A 789 11.04 -2.97 -1.36
CA GLY A 789 9.86 -2.63 -2.16
C GLY A 789 8.53 -2.72 -1.40
N ILE A 790 7.43 -2.83 -2.16
CA ILE A 790 6.06 -2.90 -1.63
C ILE A 790 5.69 -4.35 -1.37
N HIS A 791 5.18 -4.64 -0.17
CA HIS A 791 4.75 -5.98 0.23
C HIS A 791 3.33 -5.94 0.76
N ALA A 792 2.55 -7.00 0.48
CA ALA A 792 1.25 -7.17 1.13
C ALA A 792 1.42 -7.26 2.65
N ILE A 793 0.51 -6.63 3.39
CA ILE A 793 0.59 -6.59 4.85
C ILE A 793 0.35 -7.97 5.50
N GLN A 794 -0.34 -8.88 4.79
CA GLN A 794 -0.60 -10.25 5.23
C GLN A 794 0.28 -11.22 4.45
N ARG A 795 1.06 -12.04 5.15
CA ARG A 795 1.89 -13.07 4.51
C ARG A 795 1.03 -14.09 3.75
N GLY A 796 1.39 -14.37 2.51
CA GLY A 796 0.73 -15.37 1.67
C GLY A 796 -0.49 -14.85 0.92
N LYS A 797 -0.87 -13.58 1.08
CA LYS A 797 -1.87 -12.89 0.26
C LYS A 797 -1.22 -11.87 -0.66
N ASN A 798 -1.91 -11.51 -1.74
CA ASN A 798 -1.53 -10.38 -2.57
C ASN A 798 -2.11 -9.06 -2.02
N ILE A 799 -1.70 -7.93 -2.60
CA ILE A 799 -2.13 -6.59 -2.13
C ILE A 799 -3.62 -6.38 -2.38
N ASP A 800 -4.15 -6.86 -3.50
CA ASP A 800 -5.56 -6.73 -3.90
C ASP A 800 -6.50 -7.42 -2.89
N GLU A 801 -6.08 -8.56 -2.33
CA GLU A 801 -6.79 -9.27 -1.27
C GLU A 801 -6.72 -8.56 0.08
N CYS A 802 -5.69 -7.74 0.31
CA CYS A 802 -5.47 -7.06 1.59
C CYS A 802 -6.04 -5.65 1.65
N THR A 803 -6.16 -4.96 0.51
CA THR A 803 -6.52 -3.54 0.46
C THR A 803 -8.00 -3.29 0.73
N HIS A 804 -8.34 -2.22 1.44
CA HIS A 804 -9.71 -1.71 1.58
C HIS A 804 -10.02 -0.56 0.61
N LEU A 805 -9.08 -0.23 -0.29
CA LEU A 805 -9.23 0.87 -1.23
C LEU A 805 -10.16 0.50 -2.40
N PHE A 806 -9.95 -0.65 -3.04
CA PHE A 806 -10.68 -1.05 -4.23
C PHE A 806 -10.85 -2.57 -4.34
N ASP A 807 -11.69 -2.97 -5.29
CA ASP A 807 -11.86 -4.35 -5.73
C ASP A 807 -11.41 -4.42 -7.19
N ALA A 808 -10.50 -5.34 -7.51
CA ALA A 808 -9.92 -5.45 -8.85
C ALA A 808 -10.96 -5.83 -9.91
N HIS A 809 -12.05 -6.51 -9.53
CA HIS A 809 -13.01 -7.08 -10.47
C HIS A 809 -14.38 -6.40 -10.45
N ARG A 810 -14.64 -5.53 -9.47
CA ARG A 810 -15.95 -4.89 -9.26
C ARG A 810 -15.84 -3.43 -8.86
N TYR A 811 -16.79 -2.63 -9.34
CA TYR A 811 -16.92 -1.21 -8.96
C TYR A 811 -17.80 -0.99 -7.71
N ASP A 812 -18.57 -2.00 -7.30
CA ASP A 812 -19.69 -1.84 -6.36
C ASP A 812 -19.55 -2.62 -5.04
N ASN A 813 -18.32 -2.98 -4.65
CA ASN A 813 -18.05 -3.70 -3.40
C ASN A 813 -18.18 -2.78 -2.16
N PRO A 814 -19.20 -2.96 -1.29
CA PRO A 814 -19.46 -2.04 -0.18
C PRO A 814 -18.38 -2.02 0.90
N GLU A 815 -17.46 -3.00 0.92
CA GLU A 815 -16.33 -3.05 1.85
C GLU A 815 -15.09 -2.29 1.35
N LYS A 816 -15.19 -1.63 0.18
CA LYS A 816 -14.11 -0.87 -0.44
C LYS A 816 -14.44 0.61 -0.57
N ALA A 817 -13.45 1.47 -0.40
CA ALA A 817 -13.62 2.91 -0.43
C ALA A 817 -14.03 3.45 -1.82
N SER A 818 -13.42 2.92 -2.89
CA SER A 818 -13.70 3.32 -4.28
C SER A 818 -15.17 3.21 -4.67
N THR A 819 -15.89 2.22 -4.14
CA THR A 819 -17.33 2.04 -4.35
C THR A 819 -18.16 3.27 -3.99
N TYR A 820 -17.82 3.94 -2.89
CA TYR A 820 -18.56 5.12 -2.44
C TYR A 820 -18.28 6.34 -3.32
N ILE A 821 -17.06 6.46 -3.84
CA ILE A 821 -16.66 7.53 -4.76
C ILE A 821 -17.29 7.29 -6.14
N TYR A 822 -17.21 6.07 -6.65
CA TYR A 822 -17.86 5.63 -7.88
C TYR A 822 -19.37 5.90 -7.87
N LYS A 823 -20.05 5.51 -6.78
CA LYS A 823 -21.48 5.81 -6.58
C LYS A 823 -21.77 7.31 -6.54
N ALA A 824 -20.92 8.10 -5.87
CA ALA A 824 -21.07 9.55 -5.82
C ALA A 824 -20.94 10.20 -7.21
N PHE A 825 -20.01 9.72 -8.06
CA PHE A 825 -19.98 10.14 -9.46
C PHE A 825 -21.30 9.80 -10.18
N LYS A 826 -21.92 8.66 -9.91
CA LYS A 826 -23.24 8.29 -10.48
C LYS A 826 -24.43 9.01 -9.82
N GLY A 827 -24.17 9.93 -8.89
CA GLY A 827 -25.19 10.73 -8.19
C GLY A 827 -25.76 10.06 -6.93
N ASP A 828 -25.29 8.88 -6.54
CA ASP A 828 -25.70 8.21 -5.31
C ASP A 828 -24.83 8.62 -4.12
N ILE A 829 -25.37 9.54 -3.33
CA ILE A 829 -24.81 10.04 -2.08
C ILE A 829 -25.61 9.59 -0.85
N THR A 830 -26.52 8.61 -1.02
CA THR A 830 -27.51 8.21 0.00
C THR A 830 -27.38 6.77 0.44
N SER A 831 -26.84 5.88 -0.40
CA SER A 831 -26.62 4.46 -0.06
C SER A 831 -25.98 4.28 1.32
N PRO A 832 -26.43 3.35 2.18
CA PRO A 832 -25.79 3.10 3.47
C PRO A 832 -24.29 2.83 3.36
N ILE A 833 -23.52 3.31 4.34
CA ILE A 833 -22.09 2.95 4.49
C ILE A 833 -22.04 1.63 5.27
N ALA A 834 -21.35 0.63 4.73
CA ALA A 834 -21.18 -0.68 5.37
C ALA A 834 -20.57 -0.54 6.77
N GLU A 835 -20.94 -1.42 7.71
CA GLU A 835 -20.58 -1.32 9.13
C GLU A 835 -19.07 -1.29 9.40
N THR A 836 -18.26 -1.83 8.48
CA THR A 836 -16.78 -1.87 8.57
C THR A 836 -16.10 -0.58 8.08
N MET A 837 -16.81 0.27 7.35
CA MET A 837 -16.27 1.46 6.69
C MET A 837 -16.46 2.82 7.41
N PRO A 838 -17.24 3.02 8.49
CA PRO A 838 -17.48 4.36 9.04
C PRO A 838 -16.23 5.04 9.61
N SER A 839 -15.20 4.28 9.99
CA SER A 839 -13.91 4.83 10.44
C SER A 839 -13.08 5.43 9.29
N HIS A 840 -13.38 5.04 8.05
CA HIS A 840 -12.61 5.42 6.86
C HIS A 840 -13.42 6.23 5.85
N VAL A 841 -14.74 6.07 5.78
CA VAL A 841 -15.61 6.72 4.79
C VAL A 841 -16.70 7.50 5.50
N SER A 842 -16.89 8.75 5.07
CA SER A 842 -17.99 9.60 5.52
C SER A 842 -18.52 10.46 4.37
N ARG A 843 -19.67 11.10 4.56
CA ARG A 843 -20.24 12.06 3.60
C ARG A 843 -20.53 13.37 4.32
N VAL A 844 -20.06 14.46 3.74
CA VAL A 844 -20.14 15.79 4.37
C VAL A 844 -20.69 16.79 3.36
N SER A 845 -21.53 17.72 3.80
CA SER A 845 -21.98 18.83 2.95
C SER A 845 -20.81 19.78 2.68
N LEU A 846 -20.61 20.22 1.44
CA LEU A 846 -19.46 21.08 1.13
C LEU A 846 -19.54 22.43 1.87
N ILE A 847 -20.74 22.94 2.17
CA ILE A 847 -20.90 24.15 2.99
C ILE A 847 -20.43 23.96 4.44
N ASP A 848 -20.44 22.74 4.98
CA ASP A 848 -19.95 22.41 6.32
C ASP A 848 -18.42 22.29 6.35
N MET A 849 -17.81 22.10 5.17
CA MET A 849 -16.35 22.03 4.99
C MET A 849 -15.72 23.41 4.81
N LEU A 850 -16.49 24.43 4.45
CA LEU A 850 -16.03 25.81 4.27
C LEU A 850 -16.24 26.64 5.54
N THR A 851 -15.44 27.70 5.72
CA THR A 851 -15.58 28.63 6.86
C THR A 851 -16.06 30.00 6.40
N PHE A 852 -17.36 30.24 6.54
CA PHE A 852 -18.01 31.52 6.18
C PHE A 852 -18.08 32.54 7.31
N GLU A 853 -17.87 32.14 8.56
CA GLU A 853 -18.09 33.00 9.74
C GLU A 853 -16.95 34.00 9.99
N ARG A 854 -15.75 33.77 9.43
CA ARG A 854 -14.56 34.60 9.67
C ARG A 854 -14.54 35.90 8.86
N ASP A 855 -13.84 36.91 9.37
CA ASP A 855 -13.63 38.20 8.70
C ASP A 855 -12.97 38.11 7.30
N SER A 856 -12.12 37.10 7.07
CA SER A 856 -11.43 36.87 5.81
C SER A 856 -11.80 35.51 5.23
N PHE A 857 -12.24 35.50 3.98
CA PHE A 857 -12.73 34.31 3.32
C PHE A 857 -11.66 33.66 2.41
N GLU A 858 -10.85 32.79 3.01
CA GLU A 858 -9.76 32.07 2.34
C GLU A 858 -10.20 30.77 1.63
N LYS A 859 -11.51 30.46 1.64
CA LYS A 859 -12.10 29.24 1.05
C LYS A 859 -11.44 27.94 1.51
N ASN A 860 -10.94 27.89 2.74
CA ASN A 860 -10.31 26.67 3.29
C ASN A 860 -11.33 25.52 3.34
N ILE A 861 -10.91 24.33 2.93
CA ILE A 861 -11.73 23.11 2.88
C ILE A 861 -11.31 22.20 4.04
N SER A 862 -12.17 22.05 5.03
CA SER A 862 -11.95 21.18 6.19
C SER A 862 -12.51 19.77 5.94
N LEU A 863 -11.71 18.74 6.21
CA LEU A 863 -12.11 17.32 6.11
C LEU A 863 -12.80 16.79 7.37
N THR A 864 -12.98 17.64 8.40
CA THR A 864 -13.75 17.33 9.61
C THR A 864 -15.02 18.15 9.59
N ALA A 865 -16.17 17.46 9.64
CA ALA A 865 -17.46 18.15 9.73
C ALA A 865 -17.50 18.97 11.02
N LYS A 866 -17.75 20.28 10.91
CA LYS A 866 -18.15 21.09 12.05
C LYS A 866 -19.51 20.57 12.53
N LYS A 867 -19.54 19.59 13.43
CA LYS A 867 -20.74 19.36 14.24
C LYS A 867 -20.88 20.59 15.13
N LYS A 868 -21.64 21.60 14.67
CA LYS A 868 -22.21 22.61 15.56
C LYS A 868 -22.99 21.81 16.60
N VAL A 869 -22.49 21.73 17.84
CA VAL A 869 -23.25 21.14 18.95
C VAL A 869 -24.37 22.13 19.25
N LEU A 870 -25.46 22.03 18.49
CA LEU A 870 -26.67 22.77 18.73
C LEU A 870 -27.42 22.05 19.84
N ILE A 871 -27.36 22.59 21.06
CA ILE A 871 -28.28 22.20 22.12
C ILE A 871 -29.61 22.86 21.76
N GLY A 872 -30.56 22.09 21.21
CA GLY A 872 -31.93 22.59 21.02
C GLY A 872 -32.47 23.11 22.35
N SER A 873 -32.81 24.39 22.41
CA SER A 873 -33.28 25.05 23.63
C SER A 873 -34.24 26.17 23.26
N LYS A 874 -35.35 26.30 24.00
CA LYS A 874 -36.27 27.43 23.91
C LYS A 874 -35.74 28.72 24.57
N TYR A 875 -34.58 28.65 25.22
CA TYR A 875 -33.90 29.76 25.89
C TYR A 875 -32.63 30.19 25.15
N ASN A 876 -32.27 31.47 25.27
CA ASN A 876 -31.06 32.06 24.71
C ASN A 876 -29.80 31.30 25.14
N GLN A 877 -28.87 31.16 24.21
CA GLN A 877 -27.58 30.53 24.45
C GLN A 877 -26.49 31.60 24.54
N LEU A 878 -25.66 31.51 25.57
CA LEU A 878 -24.55 32.45 25.80
C LEU A 878 -23.23 31.68 25.83
N LYS A 879 -22.14 32.35 25.44
CA LYS A 879 -20.80 31.75 25.47
C LYS A 879 -20.34 31.59 26.91
N LEU A 880 -19.54 30.55 27.18
CA LEU A 880 -18.94 30.35 28.49
C LEU A 880 -18.14 31.56 28.97
N ILE A 881 -17.45 32.27 28.06
CA ILE A 881 -16.70 33.47 28.43
C ILE A 881 -17.61 34.58 28.96
N ASP A 882 -18.79 34.78 28.36
CA ASP A 882 -19.77 35.80 28.76
C ASP A 882 -20.50 35.42 30.07
N LEU A 883 -20.50 34.13 30.39
CA LEU A 883 -21.06 33.57 31.62
C LEU A 883 -20.05 33.47 32.76
N SER A 884 -18.80 33.86 32.53
CA SER A 884 -17.70 33.72 33.48
C SER A 884 -17.40 35.02 34.22
N ILE A 885 -17.05 34.90 35.50
CA ILE A 885 -16.26 35.91 36.24
C ILE A 885 -14.78 35.72 35.93
N LEU A 886 -14.35 34.47 35.72
CA LEU A 886 -13.00 34.08 35.36
C LEU A 886 -13.05 32.90 34.40
N LEU A 887 -12.36 33.00 33.27
CA LEU A 887 -12.05 31.87 32.40
C LEU A 887 -10.57 31.90 32.07
N LYS A 888 -9.76 31.10 32.77
CA LYS A 888 -8.29 31.08 32.62
C LYS A 888 -7.72 29.69 32.71
N ARG A 889 -6.61 29.46 32.01
CA ARG A 889 -5.79 28.26 32.21
C ARG A 889 -5.14 28.33 33.60
N GLY A 890 -5.03 27.16 34.25
CA GLY A 890 -4.20 26.95 35.42
C GLY A 890 -2.71 27.25 35.13
N LYS A 891 -1.88 27.07 36.15
CA LYS A 891 -0.49 27.55 36.14
C LYS A 891 0.46 26.37 36.35
N SER A 892 1.48 26.26 35.50
CA SER A 892 2.57 25.32 35.72
C SER A 892 3.31 25.71 37.00
N ALA A 893 3.60 24.74 37.86
CA ALA A 893 4.27 24.97 39.14
C ALA A 893 5.39 23.95 39.37
N LYS A 894 6.42 24.34 40.14
CA LYS A 894 7.37 23.38 40.71
C LYS A 894 6.76 22.74 41.95
N TYR A 895 6.96 21.43 42.12
CA TYR A 895 6.46 20.72 43.28
C TYR A 895 7.34 20.96 44.51
N GLY A 896 6.72 21.09 45.66
CA GLY A 896 7.42 21.30 46.93
C GLY A 896 6.55 20.92 48.13
N LYS A 897 6.81 21.56 49.27
CA LYS A 897 6.16 21.25 50.56
C LYS A 897 5.34 22.43 51.12
N SER A 898 4.96 23.37 50.26
CA SER A 898 4.14 24.51 50.70
C SER A 898 2.74 24.05 51.15
N LYS A 899 1.97 24.98 51.71
CA LYS A 899 0.57 24.72 52.11
C LYS A 899 -0.42 24.79 50.94
N ILE A 900 0.03 25.19 49.75
CA ILE A 900 -0.83 25.41 48.58
C ILE A 900 -0.87 24.12 47.76
N GLN A 901 -2.06 23.55 47.59
CA GLN A 901 -2.25 22.32 46.83
C GLN A 901 -2.50 22.62 45.34
N ILE A 902 -1.84 21.90 44.44
CA ILE A 902 -2.08 21.97 43.00
C ILE A 902 -2.91 20.77 42.53
N ILE A 903 -4.01 21.06 41.84
CA ILE A 903 -4.92 20.08 41.25
C ILE A 903 -4.41 19.71 39.86
N LYS A 904 -4.09 18.43 39.65
CA LYS A 904 -3.71 17.88 38.34
C LYS A 904 -4.91 17.32 37.59
N SER A 905 -4.77 17.19 36.26
CA SER A 905 -5.82 16.65 35.38
C SER A 905 -6.30 15.26 35.80
N GLY A 906 -5.40 14.42 36.32
CA GLY A 906 -5.73 13.10 36.86
C GLY A 906 -6.57 13.12 38.14
N GLN A 907 -6.54 14.22 38.91
CA GLN A 907 -7.30 14.35 40.16
C GLN A 907 -8.72 14.85 39.93
N ALA A 908 -8.95 15.61 38.86
CA ALA A 908 -10.28 16.05 38.45
C ALA A 908 -10.97 14.95 37.63
N ARG A 909 -11.81 14.13 38.28
CA ARG A 909 -12.40 12.92 37.67
C ARG A 909 -13.70 13.18 36.91
N GLY A 910 -14.23 14.39 36.98
CA GLY A 910 -15.48 14.81 36.35
C GLY A 910 -16.64 14.90 37.35
N TRP A 911 -17.67 15.65 36.98
CA TRP A 911 -18.85 15.89 37.82
C TRP A 911 -18.48 16.45 39.19
N PHE A 912 -18.71 15.71 40.27
CA PHE A 912 -18.40 16.12 41.65
C PHE A 912 -17.21 15.34 42.24
N ASP A 913 -16.50 14.55 41.43
CA ASP A 913 -15.51 13.58 41.91
C ASP A 913 -14.06 14.10 41.81
N PHE A 914 -13.33 14.00 42.93
CA PHE A 914 -11.91 14.30 43.03
C PHE A 914 -11.14 13.15 43.65
N ASP A 915 -10.00 12.83 43.05
CA ASP A 915 -9.04 11.87 43.59
C ASP A 915 -7.92 12.57 44.38
N PHE A 916 -8.05 12.53 45.70
CA PHE A 916 -7.07 13.08 46.64
C PHE A 916 -6.21 12.01 47.33
N SER A 917 -6.16 10.78 46.79
CA SER A 917 -5.30 9.73 47.34
C SER A 917 -3.82 10.15 47.36
N GLU A 918 -3.41 10.95 46.39
CA GLU A 918 -2.10 11.59 46.32
C GLU A 918 -2.27 13.12 46.25
N ARG A 919 -1.77 13.84 47.26
CA ARG A 919 -1.84 15.31 47.31
C ARG A 919 -0.54 15.91 46.81
N HIS A 920 -0.63 16.84 45.87
CA HIS A 920 0.52 17.55 45.31
C HIS A 920 0.53 19.00 45.78
N TYR A 921 1.68 19.45 46.27
CA TYR A 921 1.87 20.81 46.75
C TYR A 921 2.90 21.53 45.87
N VAL A 922 2.71 22.83 45.70
CA VAL A 922 3.68 23.68 45.01
C VAL A 922 4.85 24.03 45.93
N ASP A 923 5.93 24.56 45.39
CA ASP A 923 7.07 25.05 46.19
C ASP A 923 6.77 26.38 46.90
N ASP A 924 7.57 26.73 47.91
CA ASP A 924 7.33 27.90 48.75
C ASP A 924 7.49 29.24 48.01
N SER A 925 8.09 29.25 46.82
CA SER A 925 8.18 30.45 45.96
C SER A 925 6.92 30.71 45.12
N PHE A 926 5.94 29.81 45.14
CA PHE A 926 4.73 29.95 44.33
C PHE A 926 3.78 31.03 44.89
N VAL A 927 3.50 32.05 44.08
CA VAL A 927 2.61 33.16 44.44
C VAL A 927 1.19 32.90 43.95
N LEU A 928 0.22 32.95 44.88
CA LEU A 928 -1.21 32.90 44.59
C LEU A 928 -1.65 34.17 43.85
N ASP A 929 -2.40 33.97 42.77
CA ASP A 929 -3.00 35.04 41.96
C ASP A 929 -4.51 34.79 41.81
N GLU A 930 -5.18 35.49 40.88
CA GLU A 930 -6.63 35.36 40.66
C GLU A 930 -7.10 33.94 40.30
N ARG A 931 -6.17 33.03 39.94
CA ARG A 931 -6.42 31.61 39.65
C ARG A 931 -6.53 30.73 40.90
N LYS A 932 -6.39 31.30 42.10
CA LYS A 932 -6.75 30.59 43.34
C LYS A 932 -8.17 30.06 43.20
N LEU A 933 -8.34 28.75 43.36
CA LEU A 933 -9.63 28.09 43.25
C LEU A 933 -10.53 28.52 44.40
N VAL A 934 -11.81 28.74 44.09
CA VAL A 934 -12.85 29.04 45.06
C VAL A 934 -14.03 28.11 44.87
N LYS A 935 -14.76 27.87 45.96
CA LYS A 935 -15.95 27.03 45.94
C LYS A 935 -16.93 27.48 44.86
N GLY A 936 -17.32 26.57 43.98
CA GLY A 936 -18.18 26.84 42.84
C GLY A 936 -17.46 26.96 41.49
N ASP A 937 -16.12 26.95 41.46
CA ASP A 937 -15.36 26.87 40.21
C ASP A 937 -15.62 25.53 39.50
N LEU A 938 -15.66 25.54 38.18
CA LEU A 938 -15.66 24.35 37.34
C LEU A 938 -14.29 24.19 36.68
N LEU A 939 -13.70 23.00 36.83
CA LEU A 939 -12.39 22.63 36.30
C LEU A 939 -12.56 21.80 35.04
N ILE A 940 -12.11 22.33 33.89
CA ILE A 940 -12.22 21.69 32.57
C ILE A 940 -10.83 21.16 32.16
N ASN A 941 -10.66 19.84 32.13
CA ASN A 941 -9.42 19.22 31.69
C ASN A 941 -9.17 19.57 30.21
N SER A 942 -8.02 20.15 29.93
CA SER A 942 -7.71 20.74 28.62
C SER A 942 -6.81 19.87 27.75
N THR A 943 -6.15 18.87 28.33
CA THR A 943 -5.24 17.94 27.62
C THR A 943 -5.36 16.51 28.17
N GLY A 944 -4.88 15.54 27.37
CA GLY A 944 -4.70 14.14 27.76
C GLY A 944 -5.72 13.17 27.16
N VAL A 945 -5.21 12.06 26.61
CA VAL A 945 -6.02 11.00 25.97
C VAL A 945 -6.94 10.37 27.01
N GLY A 946 -8.26 10.46 26.80
CA GLY A 946 -9.25 9.97 27.75
C GLY A 946 -9.51 10.88 28.96
N THR A 947 -8.84 12.04 29.08
CA THR A 947 -9.08 13.04 30.16
C THR A 947 -9.49 14.43 29.68
N ALA A 948 -9.19 14.80 28.43
CA ALA A 948 -9.55 16.10 27.83
C ALA A 948 -11.08 16.27 27.66
N GLY A 949 -11.63 17.37 28.19
CA GLY A 949 -13.07 17.68 28.13
C GLY A 949 -13.87 17.26 29.37
N ARG A 950 -13.25 16.62 30.38
CA ARG A 950 -13.90 16.39 31.68
C ARG A 950 -14.11 17.70 32.43
N VAL A 951 -15.30 17.89 33.00
CA VAL A 951 -15.67 19.07 33.80
C VAL A 951 -15.95 18.64 35.23
N THR A 952 -15.27 19.24 36.21
CA THR A 952 -15.38 18.88 37.64
C THR A 952 -15.73 20.10 38.49
N TYR A 953 -16.70 19.99 39.40
CA TYR A 953 -17.09 21.04 40.34
C TYR A 953 -16.15 21.09 41.54
N PHE A 954 -15.52 22.22 41.78
CA PHE A 954 -14.65 22.46 42.92
C PHE A 954 -15.44 22.90 44.16
N GLY A 955 -15.46 22.04 45.19
CA GLY A 955 -16.23 22.24 46.43
C GLY A 955 -15.41 22.42 47.71
N GLU A 956 -14.08 22.37 47.62
CA GLU A 956 -13.17 22.29 48.77
C GLU A 956 -12.83 23.66 49.40
N ASP A 957 -12.50 23.65 50.69
CA ASP A 957 -12.04 24.81 51.44
C ASP A 957 -10.50 24.77 51.62
N GLY A 958 -9.78 25.83 51.26
CA GLY A 958 -8.33 25.95 51.42
C GLY A 958 -7.63 26.72 50.30
N ASP A 959 -6.30 26.68 50.28
CA ASP A 959 -5.48 27.29 49.21
C ASP A 959 -5.18 26.27 48.12
N PHE A 960 -5.94 26.32 47.03
CA PHE A 960 -5.81 25.44 45.88
C PHE A 960 -5.56 26.21 44.58
N VAL A 961 -4.82 25.62 43.66
CA VAL A 961 -4.63 26.09 42.28
C VAL A 961 -4.78 24.94 41.30
N ALA A 962 -5.15 25.24 40.05
CA ALA A 962 -5.17 24.23 38.99
C ALA A 962 -3.86 24.25 38.18
N ASP A 963 -3.41 23.07 37.75
CA ASP A 963 -2.28 22.94 36.83
C ASP A 963 -2.60 23.47 35.42
N SER A 964 -1.56 23.76 34.65
CA SER A 964 -1.59 24.25 33.27
C SER A 964 -2.41 23.42 32.29
N HIS A 965 -2.69 22.16 32.61
CA HIS A 965 -3.54 21.27 31.82
C HIS A 965 -5.04 21.37 32.13
N ILE A 966 -5.46 22.29 33.00
CA ILE A 966 -6.85 22.51 33.40
C ILE A 966 -7.24 23.97 33.15
N THR A 967 -8.44 24.19 32.61
CA THR A 967 -9.08 25.52 32.54
C THR A 967 -10.01 25.70 33.72
N ILE A 968 -9.90 26.83 34.40
CA ILE A 968 -10.79 27.26 35.47
C ILE A 968 -11.90 28.09 34.85
N PHE A 969 -13.14 27.63 34.96
CA PHE A 969 -14.34 28.38 34.65
C PHE A 969 -15.06 28.74 35.96
N ARG A 970 -15.00 30.01 36.34
CA ARG A 970 -15.70 30.58 37.50
C ARG A 970 -17.01 31.21 37.01
N PRO A 971 -18.17 30.61 37.27
CA PRO A 971 -19.43 31.11 36.72
C PRO A 971 -19.92 32.38 37.43
N ASN A 972 -20.52 33.29 36.68
CA ASN A 972 -21.26 34.41 37.25
C ASN A 972 -22.61 33.92 37.78
N GLN A 973 -22.72 33.78 39.09
CA GLN A 973 -23.90 33.21 39.77
C GLN A 973 -25.21 33.97 39.52
N ASN A 974 -25.15 35.23 39.06
CA ASN A 974 -26.34 35.99 38.68
C ASN A 974 -26.93 35.55 37.33
N LEU A 975 -26.10 34.92 36.48
CA LEU A 975 -26.47 34.48 35.14
C LEU A 975 -26.60 32.96 35.07
N ILE A 976 -25.67 32.24 35.70
CA ILE A 976 -25.65 30.79 35.64
C ILE A 976 -25.15 30.15 36.94
N LEU A 977 -25.90 29.17 37.44
CA LEU A 977 -25.52 28.40 38.63
C LEU A 977 -24.43 27.38 38.26
N SER A 978 -23.40 27.26 39.10
CA SER A 978 -22.30 26.31 38.86
C SER A 978 -22.78 24.87 38.66
N GLN A 979 -23.74 24.41 39.46
CA GLN A 979 -24.27 23.05 39.33
C GLN A 979 -25.08 22.86 38.03
N TYR A 980 -25.78 23.89 37.56
CA TYR A 980 -26.50 23.83 36.29
C TYR A 980 -25.52 23.82 35.11
N ALA A 981 -24.50 24.69 35.14
CA ALA A 981 -23.44 24.72 34.15
C ALA A 981 -22.72 23.36 34.06
N LEU A 982 -22.44 22.72 35.20
CA LEU A 982 -21.90 21.36 35.25
C LEU A 982 -22.81 20.34 34.54
N CYS A 983 -24.13 20.40 34.78
CA CYS A 983 -25.10 19.49 34.15
C CYS A 983 -25.13 19.63 32.62
N VAL A 984 -25.09 20.86 32.11
CA VAL A 984 -25.16 21.14 30.67
C VAL A 984 -23.83 20.83 29.97
N LEU A 985 -22.70 21.19 30.58
CA LEU A 985 -21.38 20.85 30.04
C LEU A 985 -21.13 19.34 30.08
N GLY A 986 -21.67 18.64 31.08
CA GLY A 986 -21.72 17.18 31.13
C GLY A 986 -22.54 16.56 29.99
N ARG A 987 -23.63 17.23 29.54
CA ARG A 987 -24.49 16.80 28.41
C ARG A 987 -23.82 16.97 27.04
N ILE A 988 -23.03 18.03 26.83
CA ILE A 988 -22.22 18.16 25.61
C ILE A 988 -21.37 16.90 25.45
N GLY A 989 -20.91 16.32 26.57
CA GLY A 989 -20.28 15.01 26.61
C GLY A 989 -18.79 15.11 26.34
N PHE A 990 -18.03 14.29 27.09
CA PHE A 990 -16.58 14.15 26.97
C PHE A 990 -16.14 13.98 25.51
N VAL A 991 -16.81 13.07 24.78
CA VAL A 991 -16.50 12.72 23.38
C VAL A 991 -16.70 13.90 22.43
N ASN A 992 -17.72 14.75 22.62
CA ASN A 992 -17.94 15.89 21.72
C ASN A 992 -16.98 17.04 22.00
N ILE A 993 -16.61 17.26 23.27
CA ILE A 993 -15.57 18.24 23.63
C ILE A 993 -14.21 17.73 23.13
N GLU A 994 -13.90 16.44 23.29
CA GLU A 994 -12.68 15.81 22.74
C GLU A 994 -12.62 15.89 21.20
N ASN A 995 -13.73 15.70 20.49
CA ASN A 995 -13.81 15.87 19.03
C ASN A 995 -13.52 17.31 18.58
N MET A 996 -13.77 18.32 19.42
CA MET A 996 -13.40 19.72 19.15
C MET A 996 -11.89 19.98 19.30
N ALA A 997 -11.13 19.05 19.88
CA ALA A 997 -9.70 19.17 20.18
C ALA A 997 -8.77 18.52 19.12
N LEU A 998 -9.32 17.99 18.01
CA LEU A 998 -8.53 17.34 16.95
C LEU A 998 -7.78 18.37 16.09
N GLY A 999 -6.50 18.60 16.42
CA GLY A 999 -5.54 19.31 15.59
C GLY A 999 -4.64 18.38 14.75
N GLN A 1000 -4.00 18.94 13.72
CA GLN A 1000 -3.14 18.28 12.72
C GLN A 1000 -1.91 17.48 13.24
N SER A 1001 -1.64 17.45 14.56
CA SER A 1001 -0.40 16.91 15.15
C SER A 1001 -0.58 15.68 16.06
N GLY A 1002 -1.81 15.17 16.23
CA GLY A 1002 -2.08 14.05 17.15
C GLY A 1002 -1.98 14.40 18.64
N GLN A 1003 -1.86 15.69 18.99
CA GLN A 1003 -2.03 16.18 20.37
C GLN A 1003 -3.47 16.67 20.57
N ILE A 1004 -4.19 16.01 21.49
CA ILE A 1004 -5.53 16.42 21.93
C ILE A 1004 -5.36 17.60 22.91
N GLU A 1005 -5.54 18.84 22.44
CA GLU A 1005 -5.55 20.03 23.29
C GLU A 1005 -6.76 20.93 23.00
N LEU A 1006 -7.51 21.26 24.07
CA LEU A 1006 -8.59 22.23 24.05
C LEU A 1006 -8.04 23.63 24.34
N SER A 1007 -7.96 24.47 23.31
CA SER A 1007 -7.55 25.87 23.50
C SER A 1007 -8.56 26.62 24.38
N LEU A 1008 -8.08 27.65 25.08
CA LEU A 1008 -8.94 28.56 25.86
C LEU A 1008 -10.04 29.19 25.01
N ASP A 1009 -9.72 29.54 23.76
CA ASP A 1009 -10.66 30.13 22.80
C ASP A 1009 -11.77 29.16 22.41
N ILE A 1010 -11.45 27.87 22.22
CA ILE A 1010 -12.46 26.84 21.94
C ILE A 1010 -13.40 26.72 23.14
N ILE A 1011 -12.87 26.61 24.36
CA ILE A 1011 -13.67 26.49 25.58
C ILE A 1011 -14.54 27.74 25.79
N GLY A 1012 -13.96 28.94 25.63
CA GLY A 1012 -14.66 30.20 25.85
C GLY A 1012 -15.84 30.41 24.90
N ASN A 1013 -15.75 29.90 23.67
CA ASN A 1013 -16.80 30.02 22.66
C ASN A 1013 -17.89 28.94 22.74
N ILE A 1014 -17.82 27.99 23.67
CA ILE A 1014 -18.89 27.00 23.89
C ILE A 1014 -20.17 27.76 24.29
N LYS A 1015 -21.23 27.61 23.50
CA LYS A 1015 -22.56 28.18 23.78
C LYS A 1015 -23.39 27.19 24.61
N ILE A 1016 -23.97 27.65 25.71
CA ILE A 1016 -24.90 26.86 26.54
C ILE A 1016 -26.19 27.62 26.80
N PRO A 1017 -27.35 26.93 26.90
CA PRO A 1017 -28.63 27.57 27.20
C PRO A 1017 -28.67 28.14 28.62
N VAL A 1018 -29.26 29.33 28.75
CA VAL A 1018 -29.34 30.07 30.02
C VAL A 1018 -30.81 30.36 30.36
N PRO A 1019 -31.54 29.37 30.90
CA PRO A 1019 -32.90 29.59 31.39
C PRO A 1019 -32.89 30.46 32.66
N PRO A 1020 -34.04 31.00 33.09
CA PRO A 1020 -34.14 31.73 34.36
C PRO A 1020 -33.60 30.91 35.54
N ILE A 1021 -33.00 31.58 36.53
CA ILE A 1021 -32.32 30.95 37.68
C ILE A 1021 -33.23 29.93 38.40
N ASP A 1022 -34.54 30.18 38.50
CA ASP A 1022 -35.46 29.24 39.15
C ASP A 1022 -35.67 27.94 38.36
N ILE A 1023 -35.62 27.98 37.03
CA ILE A 1023 -35.61 26.78 36.18
C ILE A 1023 -34.27 26.06 36.30
N GLN A 1024 -33.15 26.79 36.34
CA GLN A 1024 -31.83 26.20 36.59
C GLN A 1024 -31.82 25.43 37.93
N LYS A 1025 -32.42 25.99 39.00
CA LYS A 1025 -32.58 25.30 40.28
C LYS A 1025 -33.44 24.03 40.18
N GLN A 1026 -34.51 24.05 39.39
CA GLN A 1026 -35.37 22.87 39.18
C GLN A 1026 -34.63 21.74 38.46
N ILE A 1027 -33.87 22.07 37.41
CA ILE A 1027 -33.03 21.12 36.66
C ILE A 1027 -32.00 20.49 37.60
N VAL A 1028 -31.25 21.32 38.35
CA VAL A 1028 -30.26 20.86 39.33
C VAL A 1028 -30.90 19.96 40.39
N LYS A 1029 -32.11 20.28 40.84
CA LYS A 1029 -32.83 19.47 41.83
C LYS A 1029 -33.26 18.11 41.30
N GLU A 1030 -33.74 18.02 40.05
CA GLU A 1030 -34.14 16.75 39.45
C GLU A 1030 -32.93 15.88 39.10
N ILE A 1031 -31.89 16.45 38.50
CA ILE A 1031 -30.63 15.74 38.21
C ILE A 1031 -29.96 15.28 39.52
N GLY A 1032 -29.99 16.11 40.56
CA GLY A 1032 -29.47 15.75 41.88
C GLY A 1032 -30.16 14.53 42.52
N LYS A 1033 -31.41 14.20 42.16
CA LYS A 1033 -32.07 12.95 42.59
C LYS A 1033 -31.47 11.73 41.88
N VAL A 1034 -31.17 11.86 40.59
CA VAL A 1034 -30.51 10.82 39.80
C VAL A 1034 -29.09 10.59 40.35
N ASP A 1035 -28.33 11.67 40.57
CA ASP A 1035 -26.98 11.60 41.15
C ASP A 1035 -26.97 10.95 42.54
N LYS A 1036 -27.94 11.28 43.39
CA LYS A 1036 -28.10 10.64 44.70
C LYS A 1036 -28.37 9.14 44.57
N SER A 1037 -29.18 8.73 43.59
CA SER A 1037 -29.47 7.32 43.32
C SER A 1037 -28.23 6.57 42.81
N THR A 1038 -27.44 7.20 41.94
CA THR A 1038 -26.14 6.69 41.47
C THR A 1038 -25.12 6.57 42.61
N SER A 1039 -25.06 7.56 43.52
CA SER A 1039 -24.19 7.51 44.70
C SER A 1039 -24.58 6.37 45.64
N ILE A 1040 -25.88 6.19 45.91
CA ILE A 1040 -26.39 5.06 46.70
C ILE A 1040 -26.04 3.73 46.02
N ALA A 1041 -26.23 3.61 44.71
CA ALA A 1041 -25.88 2.42 43.95
C ALA A 1041 -24.38 2.09 44.06
N ASN A 1042 -23.49 3.08 43.95
CA ASN A 1042 -22.06 2.91 44.17
C ASN A 1042 -21.72 2.46 45.60
N SER A 1043 -22.38 3.03 46.62
CA SER A 1043 -22.22 2.57 48.00
C SER A 1043 -22.69 1.13 48.20
N VAL A 1044 -23.81 0.73 47.56
CA VAL A 1044 -24.28 -0.67 47.59
C VAL A 1044 -23.24 -1.59 46.97
N ILE A 1045 -22.71 -1.26 45.79
CA ILE A 1045 -21.66 -2.05 45.12
C ILE A 1045 -20.44 -2.24 46.04
N ASN A 1046 -19.94 -1.14 46.61
CA ASN A 1046 -18.76 -1.19 47.48
C ASN A 1046 -19.02 -2.02 48.75
N ASN A 1047 -20.18 -1.84 49.39
CA ASN A 1047 -20.55 -2.61 50.58
C ASN A 1047 -20.69 -4.11 50.26
N LYS A 1048 -21.37 -4.47 49.17
CA LYS A 1048 -21.57 -5.89 48.82
C LYS A 1048 -20.27 -6.56 48.40
N ILE A 1049 -19.39 -5.86 47.69
CA ILE A 1049 -18.03 -6.36 47.41
C ILE A 1049 -17.25 -6.57 48.72
N SER A 1050 -17.39 -5.66 49.69
CA SER A 1050 -16.78 -5.84 51.02
C SER A 1050 -17.34 -7.08 51.73
N ASP A 1051 -18.66 -7.29 51.68
CA ASP A 1051 -19.30 -8.47 52.28
C ASP A 1051 -18.77 -9.78 51.65
N ILE A 1052 -18.64 -9.81 50.32
CA ILE A 1052 -18.05 -10.95 49.59
C ILE A 1052 -16.60 -11.20 50.05
N LYS A 1053 -15.78 -10.14 50.18
CA LYS A 1053 -14.40 -10.26 50.68
C LYS A 1053 -14.35 -10.79 52.11
N THR A 1054 -15.26 -10.36 52.98
CA THR A 1054 -15.33 -10.85 54.37
C THR A 1054 -15.66 -12.34 54.40
N ILE A 1055 -16.62 -12.79 53.58
CA ILE A 1055 -16.95 -14.22 53.45
C ILE A 1055 -15.73 -15.02 52.97
N ILE A 1056 -15.05 -14.54 51.94
CA ILE A 1056 -13.93 -15.23 51.28
C ILE A 1056 -12.67 -15.29 52.14
N ASN A 1057 -12.27 -14.18 52.76
CA ASN A 1057 -11.03 -14.08 53.54
C ASN A 1057 -11.10 -14.82 54.89
N GLY A 1058 -12.31 -15.19 55.36
CA GLY A 1058 -12.52 -15.93 56.61
C GLY A 1058 -12.34 -17.45 56.50
N LEU A 1059 -12.11 -17.99 55.30
CA LEU A 1059 -12.13 -19.44 55.04
C LEU A 1059 -10.79 -20.11 55.38
N VAL A 1060 -10.84 -21.18 56.19
CA VAL A 1060 -9.70 -22.04 56.59
C VAL A 1060 -10.19 -23.49 56.80
N PRO A 1061 -9.32 -24.53 56.74
CA PRO A 1061 -7.88 -24.55 56.42
C PRO A 1061 -7.60 -24.48 54.90
N THR A 1062 -6.33 -24.27 54.51
CA THR A 1062 -5.92 -24.14 53.09
C THR A 1062 -5.18 -25.36 52.54
N VAL A 1063 -5.40 -25.66 51.25
CA VAL A 1063 -4.82 -26.76 50.46
C VAL A 1063 -4.16 -26.22 49.19
N GLY A 1064 -3.28 -26.99 48.53
CA GLY A 1064 -2.68 -26.56 47.26
C GLY A 1064 -3.64 -26.68 46.07
N ILE A 1065 -3.64 -25.71 45.14
CA ILE A 1065 -4.49 -25.75 43.94
C ILE A 1065 -4.28 -27.03 43.14
N LYS A 1066 -3.02 -27.46 42.92
CA LYS A 1066 -2.69 -28.67 42.14
C LYS A 1066 -3.24 -29.97 42.71
N GLU A 1067 -3.59 -30.01 43.99
CA GLU A 1067 -4.15 -31.21 44.64
C GLU A 1067 -5.57 -31.47 44.10
N TYR A 1068 -6.38 -30.42 43.96
CA TYR A 1068 -7.81 -30.52 43.63
C TYR A 1068 -8.17 -30.05 42.22
N PHE A 1069 -7.29 -29.30 41.55
CA PHE A 1069 -7.57 -28.72 40.24
C PHE A 1069 -6.60 -29.21 39.16
N ASP A 1070 -7.16 -29.42 37.99
CA ASP A 1070 -6.47 -29.68 36.75
C ASP A 1070 -6.20 -28.35 36.03
N ILE A 1071 -4.94 -28.14 35.62
CA ILE A 1071 -4.51 -26.88 34.98
C ILE A 1071 -4.04 -27.16 33.55
N ASN A 1072 -4.64 -26.49 32.57
CA ASN A 1072 -4.29 -26.56 31.14
C ASN A 1072 -4.20 -28.00 30.60
N THR A 1073 -5.22 -28.83 30.85
CA THR A 1073 -5.19 -30.26 30.50
C THR A 1073 -5.35 -30.57 29.02
N LYS A 1074 -6.01 -29.69 28.26
CA LYS A 1074 -6.28 -29.90 26.83
C LYS A 1074 -5.67 -28.80 25.97
N VAL A 1075 -4.98 -29.24 24.93
CA VAL A 1075 -4.38 -28.39 23.90
C VAL A 1075 -4.84 -28.90 22.54
N LEU A 1076 -5.21 -27.96 21.67
CA LEU A 1076 -5.57 -28.24 20.28
C LEU A 1076 -4.93 -27.16 19.41
N ASN A 1077 -4.41 -27.53 18.25
CA ASN A 1077 -3.91 -26.58 17.26
C ASN A 1077 -4.96 -26.40 16.16
N PRO A 1078 -5.71 -25.29 16.14
CA PRO A 1078 -6.80 -25.12 15.19
C PRO A 1078 -6.31 -25.08 13.74
N ALA A 1079 -5.07 -24.64 13.51
CA ALA A 1079 -4.46 -24.62 12.18
C ALA A 1079 -4.28 -26.00 11.55
N SER A 1080 -4.11 -27.06 12.36
CA SER A 1080 -3.99 -28.43 11.86
C SER A 1080 -5.29 -29.23 11.96
N CYS A 1081 -6.12 -28.93 12.96
CA CYS A 1081 -7.31 -29.73 13.24
C CYS A 1081 -8.57 -29.18 12.56
N TRP A 1082 -8.62 -27.87 12.30
CA TRP A 1082 -9.80 -27.14 11.80
C TRP A 1082 -9.42 -26.18 10.67
N GLU A 1083 -8.45 -26.56 9.83
CA GLU A 1083 -7.84 -25.71 8.80
C GLU A 1083 -8.87 -24.89 7.99
N ASN A 1084 -9.99 -25.53 7.62
CA ASN A 1084 -11.07 -24.94 6.82
C ASN A 1084 -12.36 -24.66 7.62
N GLU A 1085 -12.33 -24.67 8.95
CA GLU A 1085 -13.49 -24.45 9.81
C GLU A 1085 -13.29 -23.24 10.73
N TYR A 1086 -14.36 -22.49 10.99
CA TYR A 1086 -14.34 -21.38 11.94
C TYR A 1086 -14.45 -21.85 13.38
N PHE A 1087 -13.74 -21.16 14.27
CA PHE A 1087 -13.74 -21.39 15.72
C PHE A 1087 -13.71 -20.05 16.47
N THR A 1088 -14.22 -20.03 17.69
CA THR A 1088 -14.18 -18.85 18.56
C THR A 1088 -12.82 -18.77 19.26
N TYR A 1089 -12.11 -17.65 19.12
CA TYR A 1089 -10.83 -17.42 19.79
C TYR A 1089 -10.96 -16.42 20.93
N VAL A 1090 -10.71 -16.86 22.16
CA VAL A 1090 -10.70 -15.99 23.35
C VAL A 1090 -9.25 -15.61 23.66
N ASP A 1091 -8.90 -14.35 23.41
CA ASP A 1091 -7.62 -13.76 23.81
C ASP A 1091 -7.73 -12.93 25.09
N ILE A 1092 -6.62 -12.34 25.53
CA ILE A 1092 -6.56 -11.60 26.81
C ILE A 1092 -7.51 -10.40 26.81
N ASP A 1093 -7.71 -9.75 25.67
CA ASP A 1093 -8.60 -8.58 25.55
C ASP A 1093 -10.09 -8.98 25.49
N SER A 1094 -10.37 -10.25 25.22
CA SER A 1094 -11.72 -10.82 25.24
C SER A 1094 -12.28 -11.03 26.66
N VAL A 1095 -11.48 -10.82 27.71
CA VAL A 1095 -11.89 -10.99 29.12
C VAL A 1095 -11.75 -9.66 29.85
N GLY A 1096 -12.84 -9.25 30.50
CA GLY A 1096 -12.90 -8.00 31.25
C GLY A 1096 -11.99 -7.99 32.49
N LYS A 1097 -11.60 -6.78 32.90
CA LYS A 1097 -10.60 -6.57 33.97
C LYS A 1097 -11.29 -6.37 35.31
N GLY A 1098 -11.49 -7.46 36.04
CA GLY A 1098 -12.07 -7.46 37.39
C GLY A 1098 -13.60 -7.42 37.44
N ASP A 1099 -14.28 -7.66 36.32
CA ASP A 1099 -15.74 -7.72 36.23
C ASP A 1099 -16.30 -9.14 35.97
N GLY A 1100 -15.44 -10.09 35.62
CA GLY A 1100 -15.82 -11.49 35.35
C GLY A 1100 -16.38 -11.74 33.95
N ASN A 1101 -16.45 -10.72 33.09
CA ASN A 1101 -17.09 -10.81 31.78
C ASN A 1101 -16.16 -11.41 30.72
N ILE A 1102 -16.73 -12.15 29.78
CA ILE A 1102 -16.04 -12.74 28.64
C ILE A 1102 -16.84 -12.50 27.35
N SER A 1103 -16.17 -12.01 26.32
CA SER A 1103 -16.70 -11.94 24.95
C SER A 1103 -16.27 -13.18 24.17
N PHE A 1104 -17.22 -13.71 23.39
CA PHE A 1104 -17.01 -14.84 22.48
C PHE A 1104 -17.16 -14.42 21.00
N ASP A 1105 -17.08 -13.13 20.70
CA ASP A 1105 -17.43 -12.56 19.39
C ASP A 1105 -16.32 -12.72 18.34
N LYS A 1106 -15.10 -13.07 18.80
CA LYS A 1106 -13.93 -13.20 17.94
C LYS A 1106 -13.91 -14.57 17.26
N ILE A 1107 -14.41 -14.62 16.03
CA ILE A 1107 -14.46 -15.83 15.20
C ILE A 1107 -13.27 -15.82 14.21
N ILE A 1108 -12.49 -16.89 14.17
CA ILE A 1108 -11.29 -17.03 13.33
C ILE A 1108 -11.35 -18.35 12.56
N LEU A 1109 -10.87 -18.34 11.31
CA LEU A 1109 -10.71 -19.55 10.51
C LEU A 1109 -9.48 -20.34 10.98
N GLY A 1110 -9.57 -21.68 11.09
CA GLY A 1110 -8.49 -22.48 11.68
C GLY A 1110 -7.10 -22.25 11.09
N LYS A 1111 -6.96 -22.15 9.76
CA LYS A 1111 -5.65 -21.87 9.12
C LYS A 1111 -5.00 -20.55 9.54
N ASP A 1112 -5.82 -19.56 9.93
CA ASP A 1112 -5.40 -18.23 10.38
C ASP A 1112 -5.22 -18.16 11.91
N ALA A 1113 -5.32 -19.31 12.61
CA ALA A 1113 -5.25 -19.36 14.06
C ALA A 1113 -3.91 -18.85 14.59
N PRO A 1114 -3.90 -17.82 15.47
CA PRO A 1114 -2.68 -17.33 16.09
C PRO A 1114 -1.91 -18.44 16.80
N SER A 1115 -0.58 -18.33 16.87
CA SER A 1115 0.27 -19.33 17.53
C SER A 1115 -0.08 -19.55 19.01
N ARG A 1116 -0.68 -18.53 19.64
CA ARG A 1116 -1.18 -18.57 21.03
C ARG A 1116 -2.56 -19.22 21.18
N ALA A 1117 -3.33 -19.43 20.12
CA ALA A 1117 -4.64 -20.07 20.18
C ALA A 1117 -4.48 -21.58 20.34
N ARG A 1118 -4.41 -22.07 21.59
CA ARG A 1118 -4.01 -23.45 21.87
C ARG A 1118 -4.81 -24.15 22.96
N ARG A 1119 -5.35 -23.43 23.94
CA ARG A 1119 -5.95 -24.04 25.13
C ARG A 1119 -7.42 -24.36 24.89
N VAL A 1120 -7.89 -25.53 25.31
CA VAL A 1120 -9.29 -25.92 25.21
C VAL A 1120 -9.89 -25.97 26.61
N ALA A 1121 -10.93 -25.16 26.86
CA ALA A 1121 -11.68 -25.22 28.11
C ALA A 1121 -12.77 -26.29 28.04
N GLN A 1122 -13.24 -26.74 29.19
CA GLN A 1122 -14.46 -27.54 29.32
C GLN A 1122 -15.49 -26.75 30.13
N ASP A 1123 -16.73 -27.21 30.16
CA ASP A 1123 -17.74 -26.64 31.07
C ASP A 1123 -17.23 -26.59 32.51
N ARG A 1124 -17.65 -25.54 33.22
CA ARG A 1124 -17.25 -25.19 34.60
C ARG A 1124 -15.75 -24.89 34.77
N THR A 1125 -15.14 -24.26 33.77
CA THR A 1125 -13.72 -23.86 33.83
C THR A 1125 -13.57 -22.45 34.38
N VAL A 1126 -12.60 -22.26 35.28
CA VAL A 1126 -12.09 -20.95 35.69
C VAL A 1126 -10.94 -20.56 34.76
N ILE A 1127 -11.01 -19.37 34.17
CA ILE A 1127 -9.93 -18.83 33.34
C ILE A 1127 -9.22 -17.72 34.09
N ILE A 1128 -7.90 -17.78 34.14
CA ILE A 1128 -7.06 -16.82 34.87
C ILE A 1128 -5.99 -16.27 33.92
N SER A 1129 -6.02 -14.97 33.61
CA SER A 1129 -4.93 -14.36 32.85
C SER A 1129 -3.61 -14.51 33.60
N THR A 1130 -2.63 -15.11 32.95
CA THR A 1130 -1.28 -15.26 33.49
C THR A 1130 -0.40 -14.06 33.21
N VAL A 1131 -0.85 -13.13 32.37
CA VAL A 1131 -0.15 -11.88 32.03
C VAL A 1131 -0.79 -10.73 32.81
N ARG A 1132 0.02 -10.01 33.60
CA ARG A 1132 -0.43 -8.95 34.52
C ARG A 1132 -1.64 -9.40 35.38
N PRO A 1133 -1.54 -10.52 36.12
CA PRO A 1133 -2.65 -11.08 36.88
C PRO A 1133 -3.33 -10.09 37.84
N TYR A 1134 -2.63 -9.06 38.34
CA TYR A 1134 -3.23 -7.99 39.16
C TYR A 1134 -4.36 -7.21 38.49
N LEU A 1135 -4.47 -7.24 37.14
CA LEU A 1135 -5.59 -6.65 36.40
C LEU A 1135 -6.88 -7.47 36.48
N LYS A 1136 -6.84 -8.66 37.12
CA LYS A 1136 -7.99 -9.55 37.34
C LYS A 1136 -8.75 -9.90 36.06
N GLY A 1137 -8.02 -10.19 34.98
CA GLY A 1137 -8.58 -10.75 33.74
C GLY A 1137 -9.00 -12.20 33.95
N PHE A 1138 -10.01 -12.42 34.78
CA PHE A 1138 -10.46 -13.71 35.31
C PHE A 1138 -11.96 -13.88 35.02
N ALA A 1139 -12.38 -15.09 34.68
CA ALA A 1139 -13.80 -15.39 34.51
C ALA A 1139 -14.11 -16.85 34.87
N TYR A 1140 -15.38 -17.12 35.14
CA TYR A 1140 -15.91 -18.47 35.28
C TYR A 1140 -16.85 -18.76 34.11
N ILE A 1141 -16.63 -19.90 33.46
CA ILE A 1141 -17.43 -20.32 32.31
C ILE A 1141 -18.25 -21.54 32.72
N GLU A 1142 -19.56 -21.35 32.92
CA GLU A 1142 -20.48 -22.45 33.21
C GLU A 1142 -20.54 -23.41 32.01
N ASN A 1143 -20.82 -22.88 30.82
CA ASN A 1143 -20.91 -23.64 29.57
C ASN A 1143 -19.98 -23.02 28.52
N VAL A 1144 -19.05 -23.80 27.99
CA VAL A 1144 -18.11 -23.33 26.97
C VAL A 1144 -18.77 -23.44 25.59
N PRO A 1145 -18.83 -22.37 24.78
CA PRO A 1145 -19.37 -22.45 23.44
C PRO A 1145 -18.60 -23.47 22.58
N ASN A 1146 -19.30 -24.12 21.65
CA ASN A 1146 -18.69 -25.13 20.79
C ASN A 1146 -17.55 -24.52 19.96
N LYS A 1147 -16.48 -25.30 19.73
CA LYS A 1147 -15.26 -24.86 19.01
C LYS A 1147 -14.65 -23.57 19.58
N THR A 1148 -14.49 -23.48 20.89
CA THR A 1148 -13.81 -22.34 21.53
C THR A 1148 -12.38 -22.69 21.91
N ILE A 1149 -11.44 -21.82 21.57
CA ILE A 1149 -10.01 -21.95 21.88
C ILE A 1149 -9.54 -20.71 22.61
N PHE A 1150 -8.81 -20.92 23.70
CA PHE A 1150 -8.29 -19.88 24.56
C PHE A 1150 -6.80 -19.66 24.29
N SER A 1151 -6.37 -18.42 24.50
CA SER A 1151 -4.97 -18.03 24.42
C SER A 1151 -4.10 -18.78 25.44
N THR A 1152 -2.84 -19.06 25.07
CA THR A 1152 -1.79 -19.50 26.02
C THR A 1152 -1.44 -18.44 27.08
N GLY A 1153 -2.05 -17.26 27.01
CA GLY A 1153 -2.06 -16.27 28.09
C GLY A 1153 -3.00 -16.57 29.27
N PHE A 1154 -3.83 -17.62 29.22
CA PHE A 1154 -4.81 -17.95 30.28
C PHE A 1154 -4.61 -19.31 30.94
N ALA A 1155 -4.36 -19.38 32.24
CA ALA A 1155 -4.45 -20.65 32.93
C ALA A 1155 -5.94 -21.08 33.00
N LEU A 1156 -6.25 -22.26 32.47
CA LEU A 1156 -7.57 -22.86 32.53
C LEU A 1156 -7.57 -23.87 33.68
N LEU A 1157 -8.37 -23.61 34.71
CA LEU A 1157 -8.46 -24.45 35.90
C LEU A 1157 -9.84 -25.09 36.00
N LYS A 1158 -9.87 -26.39 36.24
CA LYS A 1158 -11.10 -27.14 36.47
C LYS A 1158 -10.91 -28.11 37.63
N SER A 1159 -11.91 -28.23 38.50
CA SER A 1159 -11.87 -29.19 39.58
C SER A 1159 -11.77 -30.61 39.03
N LYS A 1160 -10.90 -31.41 39.63
CA LYS A 1160 -10.79 -32.85 39.34
C LYS A 1160 -12.06 -33.59 39.73
N ASN A 1161 -12.76 -33.11 40.76
CA ASN A 1161 -14.06 -33.63 41.18
C ASN A 1161 -14.90 -32.51 41.83
N GLU A 1162 -15.97 -32.08 41.14
CA GLU A 1162 -16.92 -31.06 41.61
C GLU A 1162 -17.69 -31.48 42.88
N GLU A 1163 -17.70 -32.77 43.24
CA GLU A 1163 -18.25 -33.25 44.52
C GLU A 1163 -17.31 -33.00 45.69
N ASN A 1164 -16.03 -32.72 45.43
CA ASN A 1164 -15.01 -32.43 46.44
C ASN A 1164 -14.66 -30.95 46.51
N TYR A 1165 -14.49 -30.30 45.35
CA TYR A 1165 -14.22 -28.86 45.27
C TYR A 1165 -14.97 -28.26 44.07
N ILE A 1166 -15.78 -27.23 44.30
CA ILE A 1166 -16.57 -26.57 43.25
C ILE A 1166 -15.72 -25.52 42.53
N SER A 1167 -15.58 -25.62 41.20
CA SER A 1167 -14.73 -24.69 40.42
C SER A 1167 -15.15 -23.23 40.55
N LYS A 1168 -16.45 -22.96 40.73
CA LYS A 1168 -16.97 -21.60 40.90
C LYS A 1168 -16.47 -20.92 42.18
N LEU A 1169 -16.24 -21.68 43.26
CA LEU A 1169 -15.63 -21.13 44.47
C LEU A 1169 -14.18 -20.68 44.21
N LEU A 1170 -13.43 -21.43 43.40
CA LEU A 1170 -12.08 -21.05 43.00
C LEU A 1170 -12.06 -19.72 42.24
N TYR A 1171 -13.04 -19.49 41.35
CA TYR A 1171 -13.20 -18.19 40.68
C TYR A 1171 -13.39 -17.05 41.69
N TYR A 1172 -14.29 -17.21 42.67
CA TYR A 1172 -14.50 -16.19 43.70
C TYR A 1172 -13.26 -15.95 44.57
N LEU A 1173 -12.49 -17.00 44.85
CA LEU A 1173 -11.20 -16.86 45.54
C LEU A 1173 -10.22 -16.01 44.73
N PHE A 1174 -10.07 -16.26 43.43
CA PHE A 1174 -9.21 -15.43 42.57
C PHE A 1174 -9.70 -13.97 42.45
N MET A 1175 -11.01 -13.77 42.47
CA MET A 1175 -11.59 -12.43 42.33
C MET A 1175 -11.49 -11.60 43.62
N PHE A 1176 -11.66 -12.23 44.79
CA PHE A 1176 -11.91 -11.52 46.05
C PHE A 1176 -10.96 -11.85 47.21
N SER A 1177 -10.14 -12.90 47.13
CA SER A 1177 -9.22 -13.25 48.24
C SER A 1177 -7.97 -12.38 48.23
N ASP A 1178 -7.72 -11.68 49.34
CA ASP A 1178 -6.52 -10.86 49.49
C ASP A 1178 -5.25 -11.71 49.64
N ASP A 1179 -5.36 -12.88 50.29
CA ASP A 1179 -4.24 -13.81 50.45
C ASP A 1179 -3.81 -14.41 49.10
N LEU A 1180 -4.77 -14.86 48.28
CA LEU A 1180 -4.47 -15.40 46.96
C LEU A 1180 -3.89 -14.32 46.03
N MET A 1181 -4.39 -13.09 46.10
CA MET A 1181 -3.80 -11.96 45.37
C MET A 1181 -2.37 -11.69 45.81
N LYS A 1182 -2.06 -11.74 47.11
CA LYS A 1182 -0.71 -11.57 47.64
C LYS A 1182 0.23 -12.69 47.18
N GLN A 1183 -0.25 -13.93 47.13
CA GLN A 1183 0.49 -15.07 46.57
C GLN A 1183 0.82 -14.82 45.09
N MET A 1184 -0.14 -14.30 44.31
CA MET A 1184 0.08 -13.92 42.91
C MET A 1184 1.11 -12.80 42.76
N GLU A 1185 0.99 -11.70 43.52
CA GLU A 1185 1.95 -10.59 43.49
C GLU A 1185 3.36 -11.03 43.87
N THR A 1186 3.50 -11.95 44.83
CA THR A 1186 4.80 -12.48 45.27
C THR A 1186 5.46 -13.34 44.19
N ALA A 1187 4.66 -14.10 43.43
CA ALA A 1187 5.16 -14.93 42.34
C ALA A 1187 5.51 -14.12 41.06
N MET A 1188 5.12 -12.85 40.98
CA MET A 1188 5.34 -12.03 39.79
C MET A 1188 6.78 -11.48 39.68
N PRO A 1189 7.43 -11.61 38.50
CA PRO A 1189 8.73 -10.97 38.25
C PRO A 1189 8.61 -9.43 38.21
N LYS A 1190 9.64 -8.69 38.68
CA LYS A 1190 9.70 -7.21 38.57
C LYS A 1190 10.10 -6.73 37.16
N ALA A 1191 9.31 -7.07 36.15
CA ALA A 1191 9.51 -6.67 34.74
C ALA A 1191 8.33 -5.81 34.23
N ALA A 1192 8.48 -5.14 33.08
CA ALA A 1192 7.44 -4.28 32.49
C ALA A 1192 6.14 -5.02 32.07
N TYR A 1193 6.23 -6.34 31.85
CA TYR A 1193 5.11 -7.24 31.56
C TYR A 1193 5.22 -8.51 32.41
N PRO A 1194 4.85 -8.42 33.70
CA PRO A 1194 5.01 -9.53 34.62
C PRO A 1194 3.99 -10.63 34.31
N SER A 1195 4.45 -11.89 34.28
CA SER A 1195 3.61 -13.06 34.06
C SER A 1195 3.94 -14.17 35.04
N ILE A 1196 2.92 -14.91 35.48
CA ILE A 1196 3.06 -16.13 36.31
C ILE A 1196 2.94 -17.38 35.44
N ASN A 1197 3.58 -18.48 35.82
CA ASN A 1197 3.50 -19.73 35.08
C ASN A 1197 2.50 -20.72 35.72
N LYS A 1198 2.31 -21.89 35.07
CA LYS A 1198 1.38 -22.93 35.55
C LYS A 1198 1.78 -23.50 36.92
N ASP A 1199 3.08 -23.67 37.16
CA ASP A 1199 3.58 -24.27 38.39
C ASP A 1199 3.42 -23.31 39.57
N ASP A 1200 3.62 -22.00 39.35
CA ASP A 1200 3.33 -20.97 40.34
C ASP A 1200 1.87 -21.07 40.80
N ILE A 1201 0.92 -21.08 39.84
CA ILE A 1201 -0.51 -21.18 40.12
C ILE A 1201 -0.85 -22.49 40.84
N GLY A 1202 -0.27 -23.61 40.41
CA GLY A 1202 -0.51 -24.91 41.04
C GLY A 1202 -0.04 -24.99 42.49
N ASN A 1203 0.95 -24.19 42.88
CA ASN A 1203 1.49 -24.14 44.24
C ASN A 1203 0.78 -23.15 45.16
N PHE A 1204 -0.13 -22.31 44.65
CA PHE A 1204 -0.91 -21.44 45.51
C PHE A 1204 -1.80 -22.24 46.46
N ARG A 1205 -2.01 -21.68 47.65
CA ARG A 1205 -2.87 -22.25 48.68
C ARG A 1205 -4.24 -21.59 48.63
N ILE A 1206 -5.29 -22.41 48.65
CA ILE A 1206 -6.70 -22.00 48.65
C ILE A 1206 -7.45 -22.64 49.82
N PRO A 1207 -8.45 -21.98 50.41
CA PRO A 1207 -9.29 -22.59 51.46
C PRO A 1207 -10.01 -23.87 51.00
N MET A 1208 -10.26 -24.80 51.90
CA MET A 1208 -10.95 -26.08 51.64
C MET A 1208 -12.12 -26.30 52.62
N PRO A 1209 -13.21 -25.51 52.51
CA PRO A 1209 -14.43 -25.77 53.28
C PRO A 1209 -15.14 -27.04 52.80
N SER A 1210 -16.05 -27.57 53.61
CA SER A 1210 -16.82 -28.78 53.24
C SER A 1210 -17.68 -28.53 51.99
N ILE A 1211 -18.01 -29.56 51.20
CA ILE A 1211 -18.78 -29.37 49.96
C ILE A 1211 -20.13 -28.65 50.17
N ASN A 1212 -20.80 -28.92 51.30
CA ASN A 1212 -22.06 -28.24 51.65
C ASN A 1212 -21.84 -26.77 51.97
N GLU A 1213 -20.73 -26.45 52.65
CA GLU A 1213 -20.31 -25.09 52.96
C GLU A 1213 -19.87 -24.35 51.70
N GLN A 1214 -19.17 -24.99 50.76
CA GLN A 1214 -18.85 -24.41 49.44
C GLN A 1214 -20.12 -24.00 48.67
N LYS A 1215 -21.13 -24.88 48.60
CA LYS A 1215 -22.42 -24.57 47.97
C LYS A 1215 -23.13 -23.41 48.65
N TYR A 1216 -23.13 -23.39 49.99
CA TYR A 1216 -23.72 -22.32 50.77
C TYR A 1216 -23.04 -20.98 50.52
N ILE A 1217 -21.70 -20.93 50.55
CA ILE A 1217 -20.90 -19.74 50.26
C ILE A 1217 -21.18 -19.21 48.85
N ILE A 1218 -21.17 -20.09 47.84
CA ILE A 1218 -21.47 -19.71 46.45
C ILE A 1218 -22.85 -19.06 46.37
N SER A 1219 -23.87 -19.68 46.98
CA SER A 1219 -25.24 -19.13 46.94
C SER A 1219 -25.36 -17.75 47.60
N GLN A 1220 -24.59 -17.49 48.67
CA GLN A 1220 -24.54 -16.16 49.30
C GLN A 1220 -23.89 -15.14 48.38
N ILE A 1221 -22.76 -15.49 47.76
CA ILE A 1221 -22.04 -14.59 46.86
C ILE A 1221 -22.89 -14.28 45.62
N GLU A 1222 -23.58 -15.27 45.04
CA GLU A 1222 -24.48 -15.06 43.90
C GLU A 1222 -25.63 -14.09 44.22
N ALA A 1223 -26.19 -14.17 45.43
CA ALA A 1223 -27.22 -13.22 45.87
C ALA A 1223 -26.66 -11.79 45.98
N LEU A 1224 -25.43 -11.63 46.46
CA LEU A 1224 -24.74 -10.34 46.54
C LEU A 1224 -24.37 -9.80 45.14
N GLU A 1225 -23.93 -10.66 44.21
CA GLU A 1225 -23.65 -10.29 42.81
C GLU A 1225 -24.90 -9.80 42.07
N LEU A 1226 -26.08 -10.39 42.35
CA LEU A 1226 -27.34 -9.92 41.78
C LEU A 1226 -27.67 -8.49 42.21
N GLU A 1227 -27.45 -8.16 43.49
CA GLU A 1227 -27.61 -6.78 44.00
C GLU A 1227 -26.60 -5.81 43.35
N ILE A 1228 -25.35 -6.25 43.17
CA ILE A 1228 -24.30 -5.48 42.48
C ILE A 1228 -24.71 -5.19 41.02
N ASN A 1229 -25.24 -6.18 40.31
CA ASN A 1229 -25.65 -6.02 38.92
C ASN A 1229 -26.85 -5.04 38.79
N ASN A 1230 -27.85 -5.14 39.66
CA ASN A 1230 -28.97 -4.19 39.68
C ASN A 1230 -28.50 -2.75 39.96
N ALA A 1231 -27.52 -2.58 40.84
CA ALA A 1231 -26.90 -1.29 41.12
C ALA A 1231 -26.10 -0.76 39.92
N ARG A 1232 -25.36 -1.62 39.20
CA ARG A 1232 -24.65 -1.26 37.95
C ARG A 1232 -25.61 -0.80 36.86
N THR A 1233 -26.72 -1.51 36.64
CA THR A 1233 -27.76 -1.09 35.68
C THR A 1233 -28.36 0.28 36.03
N THR A 1234 -28.53 0.57 37.32
CA THR A 1234 -28.97 1.90 37.78
C THR A 1234 -27.97 3.00 37.40
N ILE A 1235 -26.67 2.71 37.44
CA ILE A 1235 -25.61 3.65 37.04
C ILE A 1235 -25.59 3.83 35.52
N GLU A 1236 -25.74 2.75 34.74
CA GLU A 1236 -25.79 2.78 33.27
C GLU A 1236 -26.98 3.61 32.74
N ASN A 1237 -28.15 3.45 33.35
CA ASN A 1237 -29.37 4.17 32.96
C ASN A 1237 -29.33 5.67 33.32
N ALA A 1238 -28.50 6.08 34.27
CA ALA A 1238 -28.46 7.46 34.78
C ALA A 1238 -28.14 8.50 33.68
N VAL A 1239 -27.35 8.14 32.67
CA VAL A 1239 -27.04 9.03 31.53
C VAL A 1239 -28.32 9.34 30.73
N SER A 1240 -29.14 8.33 30.46
CA SER A 1240 -30.40 8.48 29.72
C SER A 1240 -31.45 9.26 30.52
N GLU A 1241 -31.55 9.03 31.83
CA GLU A 1241 -32.50 9.75 32.69
C GLU A 1241 -32.16 11.24 32.82
N LYS A 1242 -30.88 11.58 32.98
CA LYS A 1242 -30.42 12.98 32.99
C LYS A 1242 -30.71 13.68 31.67
N GLN A 1243 -30.55 12.97 30.55
CA GLN A 1243 -30.86 13.48 29.23
C GLN A 1243 -32.35 13.82 29.08
N VAL A 1244 -33.24 12.92 29.52
CA VAL A 1244 -34.69 13.15 29.54
C VAL A 1244 -35.08 14.36 30.40
N ILE A 1245 -34.45 14.54 31.57
CA ILE A 1245 -34.69 15.72 32.42
C ILE A 1245 -34.29 17.00 31.70
N LEU A 1246 -33.12 17.02 31.06
CA LEU A 1246 -32.66 18.21 30.33
C LEU A 1246 -33.57 18.53 29.14
N ASP A 1247 -34.03 17.53 28.38
CA ASP A 1247 -34.96 17.69 27.25
C ASP A 1247 -36.37 18.15 27.67
N LYS A 1248 -36.78 17.86 28.90
CA LYS A 1248 -38.05 18.34 29.47
C LYS A 1248 -38.00 19.84 29.75
N TYR A 1249 -36.86 20.37 30.20
CA TYR A 1249 -36.74 21.75 30.68
C TYR A 1249 -36.18 22.73 29.66
N LEU A 1250 -35.16 22.33 28.89
CA LEU A 1250 -34.54 23.14 27.83
C LEU A 1250 -35.40 23.11 26.57
#